data_AF-A0A1G0LVG8-F1
#
_entry.id   AF-A0A1G0LVG8-F1
#
_cell.length_a   1.000
_cell.length_b   1.000
_cell.length_c   1.000
_cell.angle_alpha   90.00
_cell.angle_beta   90.00
_cell.angle_gamma   90.00
#
_symmetry.space_group_name_H-M   'P 1'
#
loop_
_entity.id
_entity.type
_entity.pdbx_description
1 polymer ?
#
loop_
_entity_poly.entity_id
_entity_poly.type
_entity_poly.pdbx_seq_one_letter_code
_entity_poly.pdbx_strand_id
1 'polypeptide(L)'
;MDVVTQRELARATSVVSEDADVRAAYDTIGAVMLRSAGLDAAAAPDLTTTTTRSLDAYRAYLRGMAHANRSEVRRAQTAFQEAVRLDSAFALAWARLAEATFAVSPENFFDPAGAAVTQLARAHARSTQLPPKERRVIQSLDALMRGRIGEARATLQAALDADSLDVEAMSQLSGVTAMDPILVPGPGGGRPRGSWNTALTLAKRVIELDPARHREYNTLVSLYLGAAGWPPGIVVGRARELGSFAEMVRAQPDRLFIPLFRDSIVLVPLESLPAVPRDTIQAARRRARDAARGWAQRWVAVAPGEAASWHAVAKVRELDGDFDAALAALVRAESLGVEEGFEPAPVRRMILSAKAGRLVDAVRVNDSLWAARWFDSTNVVLANRTEGANWSFALNLMTGHADRDAAMLERLTRQLAGLGLPDAVAEGRAFEVLVGNPYAWLDPPIAPEHLAAVADTVLAHPLRLARSGALSWWMPLLLNRIAGALDSSGRYAPRLVAAAFVLADSGLAELAWQVASNAVILDSAVAPRLADAPWYRTRSEDLEQVRRDVQRRFAAATARVTDQELVVEWRVDGDSALSWFRAVVPPGRGEYRWQVEVAQPGHIDVAVVALAPRLPGNAPRRTPLAAILNASQRAVLVGPDSAHLAPRPGTTVRTELVAGGFRMIVRDSVWAARLLAARPREARFRFFPCYHDPAPPHREECVDQRVPIVYP
;
A
#
# COMPACT_ATOMS: atom_id res chain seq x y z
N MET A 1 0.12 -13.70 45.21
CA MET A 1 0.41 -12.63 46.19
C MET A 1 -0.75 -11.67 46.22
N ASP A 2 -1.00 -11.07 47.38
CA ASP A 2 -1.86 -9.90 47.50
C ASP A 2 -1.17 -8.72 46.80
N VAL A 3 -1.84 -8.14 45.81
CA VAL A 3 -1.26 -7.12 44.94
C VAL A 3 -1.07 -5.79 45.69
N VAL A 4 -1.84 -5.54 46.76
CA VAL A 4 -1.79 -4.32 47.57
C VAL A 4 -0.79 -4.47 48.71
N THR A 5 -0.76 -5.62 49.37
CA THR A 5 0.07 -5.83 50.57
C THR A 5 1.38 -6.56 50.29
N GLN A 6 1.61 -7.05 49.06
CA GLN A 6 2.74 -7.91 48.67
C GLN A 6 2.85 -9.19 49.54
N ARG A 7 1.80 -9.54 50.28
CA ARG A 7 1.78 -10.71 51.14
C ARG A 7 1.52 -11.97 50.30
N GLU A 8 2.26 -13.05 50.54
CA GLU A 8 1.98 -14.34 49.93
C GLU A 8 0.62 -14.86 50.45
N LEU A 9 -0.39 -14.88 49.56
CA LEU A 9 -1.75 -15.35 49.90
C LEU A 9 -1.84 -16.88 49.92
N ALA A 10 -1.17 -17.53 48.97
CA ALA A 10 -1.02 -18.98 48.91
C ALA A 10 0.09 -19.38 47.95
N ARG A 11 0.62 -20.57 48.22
CA ARG A 11 1.53 -21.33 47.36
C ARG A 11 1.03 -22.75 47.34
N ALA A 12 0.86 -23.29 46.14
CA ALA A 12 0.46 -24.67 45.93
C ALA A 12 1.47 -25.31 44.98
N THR A 13 1.89 -26.51 45.33
CA THR A 13 2.76 -27.35 44.52
C THR A 13 2.11 -28.72 44.42
N SER A 14 2.14 -29.31 43.23
CA SER A 14 1.69 -30.67 43.01
C SER A 14 2.84 -31.45 42.37
N VAL A 15 3.07 -32.68 42.85
CA VAL A 15 4.05 -33.60 42.28
C VAL A 15 3.27 -34.62 41.48
N VAL A 16 3.58 -34.71 40.19
CA VAL A 16 2.95 -35.64 39.24
C VAL A 16 4.05 -36.48 38.60
N SER A 17 3.81 -37.77 38.38
CA SER A 17 4.73 -38.58 37.59
C SER A 17 4.78 -38.07 36.16
N GLU A 18 5.89 -38.30 35.46
CA GLU A 18 6.12 -37.81 34.08
C GLU A 18 5.02 -38.26 33.11
N ASP A 19 4.43 -39.44 33.37
CA ASP A 19 3.36 -40.05 32.57
C ASP A 19 1.94 -39.72 33.03
N ALA A 20 1.75 -39.07 34.19
CA ALA A 20 0.44 -38.75 34.72
C ALA A 20 -0.21 -37.55 34.01
N ASP A 21 -1.54 -37.48 34.06
CA ASP A 21 -2.29 -36.34 33.55
C ASP A 21 -2.06 -35.09 34.42
N VAL A 22 -1.19 -34.21 33.95
CA VAL A 22 -0.84 -32.95 34.63
C VAL A 22 -2.02 -32.01 34.81
N ARG A 23 -3.13 -32.20 34.07
CA ARG A 23 -4.33 -31.34 34.18
C ARG A 23 -5.01 -31.51 35.54
N ALA A 24 -5.07 -32.73 36.07
CA ALA A 24 -5.57 -32.97 37.41
C ALA A 24 -4.72 -32.24 38.48
N ALA A 25 -3.41 -32.14 38.26
CA ALA A 25 -2.52 -31.37 39.13
C ALA A 25 -2.76 -29.86 38.98
N TYR A 26 -3.00 -29.35 37.77
CA TYR A 26 -3.40 -27.95 37.53
C TYR A 26 -4.76 -27.62 38.13
N ASP A 27 -5.75 -28.50 38.02
CA ASP A 27 -7.06 -28.35 38.65
C ASP A 27 -6.91 -28.31 40.18
N THR A 28 -6.04 -29.15 40.73
CA THR A 28 -5.74 -29.16 42.18
C THR A 28 -5.06 -27.86 42.61
N ILE A 29 -4.03 -27.42 41.90
CA ILE A 29 -3.34 -26.15 42.17
C ILE A 29 -4.30 -24.98 42.02
N GLY A 30 -5.08 -24.94 40.94
CA GLY A 30 -6.09 -23.92 40.66
C GLY A 30 -7.15 -23.86 41.75
N ALA A 31 -7.67 -25.00 42.18
CA ALA A 31 -8.63 -25.09 43.27
C ALA A 31 -8.03 -24.59 44.61
N VAL A 32 -6.76 -24.88 44.89
CA VAL A 32 -6.07 -24.34 46.06
C VAL A 32 -5.94 -22.82 45.95
N MET A 33 -5.49 -22.31 44.80
CA MET A 33 -5.33 -20.86 44.58
C MET A 33 -6.67 -20.11 44.66
N LEU A 34 -7.74 -20.66 44.07
CA LEU A 34 -9.09 -20.08 44.13
C LEU A 34 -9.64 -20.05 45.55
N ARG A 35 -9.51 -21.15 46.31
CA ARG A 35 -9.91 -21.19 47.72
C ARG A 35 -9.15 -20.16 48.56
N SER A 36 -7.84 -20.04 48.32
CA SER A 36 -7.01 -19.05 49.01
C SER A 36 -7.33 -17.61 48.64
N ALA A 37 -7.98 -17.38 47.50
CA ALA A 37 -8.55 -16.09 47.11
C ALA A 37 -10.01 -15.90 47.61
N GLY A 38 -10.56 -16.83 48.39
CA GLY A 38 -11.94 -16.78 48.88
C GLY A 38 -13.00 -17.12 47.81
N LEU A 39 -12.59 -17.73 46.69
CA LEU A 39 -13.46 -18.12 45.59
C LEU A 39 -13.85 -19.60 45.70
N ASP A 40 -15.08 -19.92 45.31
CA ASP A 40 -15.59 -21.28 45.38
C ASP A 40 -14.98 -22.16 44.28
N ALA A 41 -14.18 -23.16 44.69
CA ALA A 41 -13.48 -24.04 43.76
C ALA A 41 -14.42 -25.01 43.01
N ALA A 42 -15.67 -25.17 43.46
CA ALA A 42 -16.66 -26.02 42.81
C ALA A 42 -17.11 -25.51 41.42
N ALA A 43 -16.74 -24.29 41.05
CA ALA A 43 -17.03 -23.70 39.75
C ALA A 43 -15.90 -23.82 38.72
N ALA A 44 -14.75 -24.41 39.08
CA ALA A 44 -13.65 -24.62 38.13
C ALA A 44 -14.03 -25.76 37.15
N PRO A 45 -14.19 -25.49 35.84
CA PRO A 45 -14.50 -26.54 34.88
C PRO A 45 -13.32 -27.52 34.81
N ASP A 46 -13.64 -28.82 34.80
CA ASP A 46 -12.66 -29.88 34.60
C ASP A 46 -12.00 -29.68 33.22
N LEU A 47 -10.71 -29.35 33.23
CA LEU A 47 -9.94 -29.04 32.02
C LEU A 47 -9.96 -30.21 31.02
N THR A 48 -10.09 -31.46 31.50
CA THR A 48 -10.11 -32.67 30.67
C THR A 48 -11.43 -32.85 29.91
N THR A 49 -12.56 -32.50 30.51
CA THR A 49 -13.87 -32.53 29.84
C THR A 49 -14.10 -31.34 28.92
N THR A 50 -13.36 -30.25 29.15
CA THR A 50 -13.64 -28.95 28.54
C THR A 50 -12.70 -28.58 27.38
N THR A 51 -11.58 -29.29 27.21
CA THR A 51 -10.59 -28.99 26.16
C THR A 51 -10.38 -30.15 25.17
N THR A 52 -9.81 -31.26 25.63
CA THR A 52 -9.49 -32.47 24.85
C THR A 52 -9.39 -33.66 25.80
N ARG A 53 -9.76 -34.87 25.34
CA ARG A 53 -9.51 -36.10 26.12
C ARG A 53 -8.10 -36.64 25.93
N SER A 54 -7.37 -36.17 24.92
CA SER A 54 -6.01 -36.61 24.59
C SER A 54 -4.97 -35.75 25.31
N LEU A 55 -4.24 -36.35 26.25
CA LEU A 55 -3.14 -35.68 26.95
C LEU A 55 -2.04 -35.23 25.98
N ASP A 56 -1.75 -36.03 24.96
CA ASP A 56 -0.74 -35.69 23.96
C ASP A 56 -1.18 -34.53 23.07
N ALA A 57 -2.47 -34.45 22.71
CA ALA A 57 -3.02 -33.29 22.01
C ALA A 57 -2.89 -32.02 22.85
N TYR A 58 -3.15 -32.11 24.16
CA TYR A 58 -2.98 -31.01 25.09
C TYR A 58 -1.51 -30.57 25.22
N ARG A 59 -0.57 -31.51 25.36
CA ARG A 59 0.88 -31.23 25.38
C ARG A 59 1.33 -30.54 24.08
N ALA A 60 0.85 -31.02 22.92
CA ALA A 60 1.13 -30.39 21.63
C ALA A 60 0.58 -28.97 21.54
N TYR A 61 -0.65 -28.74 22.02
CA TYR A 61 -1.25 -27.41 22.11
C TYR A 61 -0.43 -26.46 23.00
N LEU A 62 0.01 -26.89 24.18
CA LEU A 62 0.82 -26.07 25.08
C LEU A 62 2.19 -25.72 24.46
N ARG A 63 2.84 -26.65 23.75
CA ARG A 63 4.04 -26.34 22.95
C ARG A 63 3.73 -25.25 21.92
N GLY A 64 2.62 -25.38 21.20
CA GLY A 64 2.18 -24.39 20.23
C GLY A 64 1.96 -23.00 20.84
N MET A 65 1.31 -22.92 22.00
CA MET A 65 1.12 -21.67 22.74
C MET A 65 2.45 -21.05 23.17
N ALA A 66 3.38 -21.86 23.68
CA ALA A 66 4.71 -21.38 24.06
C ALA A 66 5.48 -20.81 22.86
N HIS A 67 5.42 -21.47 21.70
CA HIS A 67 6.00 -20.97 20.45
C HIS A 67 5.31 -19.67 19.99
N ALA A 68 3.97 -19.62 20.02
CA ALA A 68 3.20 -18.44 19.62
C ALA A 68 3.51 -17.20 20.49
N ASN A 69 3.67 -17.38 21.80
CA ASN A 69 4.03 -16.29 22.73
C ASN A 69 5.41 -15.69 22.42
N ARG A 70 6.35 -16.50 21.90
CA ARG A 70 7.70 -16.09 21.45
C ARG A 70 7.77 -15.66 19.98
N SER A 71 6.62 -15.50 19.32
CA SER A 71 6.54 -15.19 17.87
C SER A 71 7.19 -16.25 16.95
N GLU A 72 7.34 -17.50 17.42
CA GLU A 72 7.81 -18.66 16.64
C GLU A 72 6.63 -19.29 15.87
N VAL A 73 6.10 -18.55 14.88
CA VAL A 73 4.80 -18.84 14.25
C VAL A 73 4.74 -20.14 13.44
N ARG A 74 5.83 -20.59 12.80
CA ARG A 74 5.84 -21.87 12.06
C ARG A 74 5.88 -23.05 13.03
N ARG A 75 6.72 -22.97 14.07
CA ARG A 75 6.75 -24.00 15.12
C ARG A 75 5.42 -24.08 15.85
N ALA A 76 4.79 -22.93 16.12
CA ALA A 76 3.44 -22.87 16.67
C ALA A 76 2.44 -23.58 15.74
N GLN A 77 2.46 -23.27 14.45
CA GLN A 77 1.60 -23.92 13.45
C GLN A 77 1.78 -25.43 13.46
N THR A 78 3.01 -25.95 13.38
CA THR A 78 3.29 -27.40 13.41
C THR A 78 2.79 -28.06 14.70
N ALA A 79 3.00 -27.43 15.86
CA ALA A 79 2.54 -27.96 17.13
C ALA A 79 0.99 -27.98 17.23
N PHE A 80 0.30 -26.95 16.71
CA PHE A 80 -1.16 -26.94 16.67
C PHE A 80 -1.74 -27.91 15.64
N GLN A 81 -1.06 -28.12 14.50
CA GLN A 81 -1.42 -29.17 13.53
C GLN A 81 -1.36 -30.56 14.18
N GLU A 82 -0.31 -30.81 14.96
CA GLU A 82 -0.18 -32.05 15.71
C GLU A 82 -1.30 -32.22 16.74
N ALA A 83 -1.64 -31.15 17.48
CA ALA A 83 -2.73 -31.18 18.45
C ALA A 83 -4.08 -31.57 17.79
N VAL A 84 -4.43 -30.98 16.65
CA VAL A 84 -5.68 -31.31 15.95
C VAL A 84 -5.65 -32.64 15.21
N ARG A 85 -4.45 -33.16 14.88
CA ARG A 85 -4.27 -34.51 14.33
C ARG A 85 -4.52 -35.57 15.40
N LEU A 86 -4.01 -35.33 16.61
CA LEU A 86 -4.18 -36.21 17.77
C LEU A 86 -5.61 -36.16 18.32
N ASP A 87 -6.26 -34.98 18.28
CA ASP A 87 -7.67 -34.82 18.62
C ASP A 87 -8.36 -33.78 17.74
N SER A 88 -9.09 -34.26 16.73
CA SER A 88 -9.84 -33.40 15.81
C SER A 88 -11.04 -32.68 16.45
N ALA A 89 -11.43 -33.04 17.67
CA ALA A 89 -12.47 -32.36 18.44
C ALA A 89 -11.93 -31.17 19.26
N PHE A 90 -10.61 -30.98 19.34
CA PHE A 90 -9.99 -29.94 20.16
C PHE A 90 -10.17 -28.53 19.57
N ALA A 91 -11.28 -27.87 19.92
CA ALA A 91 -11.72 -26.60 19.34
C ALA A 91 -10.69 -25.45 19.49
N LEU A 92 -10.05 -25.34 20.66
CA LEU A 92 -9.01 -24.33 20.91
C LEU A 92 -7.78 -24.51 20.00
N ALA A 93 -7.37 -25.75 19.76
CA ALA A 93 -6.24 -26.05 18.87
C ALA A 93 -6.56 -25.65 17.42
N TRP A 94 -7.80 -25.87 16.95
CA TRP A 94 -8.24 -25.39 15.64
C TRP A 94 -8.19 -23.86 15.52
N ALA A 95 -8.63 -23.13 16.56
CA ALA A 95 -8.60 -21.66 16.54
C ALA A 95 -7.17 -21.12 16.49
N ARG A 96 -6.27 -21.67 17.33
CA ARG A 96 -4.86 -21.26 17.34
C ARG A 96 -4.11 -21.69 16.08
N LEU A 97 -4.48 -22.82 15.49
CA LEU A 97 -3.97 -23.22 14.19
C LEU A 97 -4.37 -22.24 13.10
N ALA A 98 -5.61 -21.72 13.12
CA ALA A 98 -6.04 -20.68 12.19
C ALA A 98 -5.18 -19.42 12.33
N GLU A 99 -4.98 -18.91 13.55
CA GLU A 99 -4.11 -17.76 13.82
C GLU A 99 -2.67 -17.97 13.33
N ALA A 100 -2.06 -19.12 13.65
CA ALA A 100 -0.70 -19.43 13.21
C ALA A 100 -0.62 -19.55 11.68
N THR A 101 -1.66 -20.13 11.05
CA THR A 101 -1.74 -20.22 9.58
C THR A 101 -1.88 -18.85 8.93
N PHE A 102 -2.64 -17.92 9.52
CA PHE A 102 -2.68 -16.54 9.06
C PHE A 102 -1.32 -15.84 9.17
N ALA A 103 -0.56 -16.09 10.24
CA ALA A 103 0.76 -15.48 10.44
C ALA A 103 1.84 -16.05 9.49
N VAL A 104 1.82 -17.36 9.25
CA VAL A 104 2.75 -18.06 8.35
C VAL A 104 2.43 -17.84 6.87
N SER A 105 1.14 -17.80 6.55
CA SER A 105 0.60 -17.66 5.19
C SER A 105 -0.44 -16.55 5.13
N PRO A 106 -0.01 -15.27 5.16
CA PRO A 106 -0.89 -14.11 5.14
C PRO A 106 -1.89 -14.05 3.99
N GLU A 107 -1.58 -14.72 2.88
CA GLU A 107 -2.52 -14.91 1.78
C GLU A 107 -3.88 -15.48 2.22
N ASN A 108 -3.92 -16.26 3.30
CA ASN A 108 -5.17 -16.79 3.86
C ASN A 108 -6.12 -15.70 4.37
N PHE A 109 -5.63 -14.49 4.68
CA PHE A 109 -6.51 -13.35 5.02
C PHE A 109 -7.36 -12.91 3.83
N PHE A 110 -6.91 -13.18 2.61
CA PHE A 110 -7.57 -12.76 1.37
C PHE A 110 -8.33 -13.92 0.73
N ASP A 111 -8.08 -15.16 1.12
CA ASP A 111 -8.79 -16.31 0.59
C ASP A 111 -9.93 -16.72 1.56
N PRO A 112 -11.20 -16.41 1.24
CA PRO A 112 -12.32 -16.85 2.05
C PRO A 112 -12.48 -18.39 2.08
N ALA A 113 -11.86 -19.12 1.15
CA ALA A 113 -11.79 -20.57 1.14
C ALA A 113 -10.46 -21.13 1.69
N GLY A 114 -9.59 -20.25 2.21
CA GLY A 114 -8.27 -20.61 2.70
C GLY A 114 -8.30 -21.58 3.88
N ALA A 115 -7.16 -22.25 4.10
CA ALA A 115 -7.01 -23.23 5.17
C ALA A 115 -7.31 -22.62 6.55
N ALA A 116 -6.88 -21.38 6.80
CA ALA A 116 -7.12 -20.71 8.08
C ALA A 116 -8.61 -20.45 8.35
N VAL A 117 -9.38 -20.04 7.33
CA VAL A 117 -10.83 -19.83 7.45
C VAL A 117 -11.53 -21.17 7.73
N THR A 118 -11.13 -22.25 7.05
CA THR A 118 -11.66 -23.60 7.29
C THR A 118 -11.34 -24.09 8.70
N GLN A 119 -10.12 -23.87 9.19
CA GLN A 119 -9.70 -24.21 10.55
C GLN A 119 -10.55 -23.47 11.59
N LEU A 120 -10.77 -22.17 11.38
CA LEU A 120 -11.60 -21.35 12.27
C LEU A 120 -13.07 -21.78 12.28
N ALA A 121 -13.64 -22.14 11.12
CA ALA A 121 -15.00 -22.67 11.04
C ALA A 121 -15.15 -23.97 11.85
N ARG A 122 -14.13 -24.85 11.84
CA ARG A 122 -14.11 -26.08 12.66
C ARG A 122 -14.04 -25.78 14.16
N ALA A 123 -13.27 -24.76 14.55
CA ALA A 123 -13.21 -24.28 15.92
C ALA A 123 -14.56 -23.73 16.38
N HIS A 124 -15.17 -22.86 15.58
CA HIS A 124 -16.45 -22.22 15.88
C HIS A 124 -17.58 -23.26 16.05
N ALA A 125 -17.65 -24.26 15.18
CA ALA A 125 -18.64 -25.34 15.25
C ALA A 125 -18.61 -26.15 16.56
N ARG A 126 -17.48 -26.14 17.27
CA ARG A 126 -17.27 -26.86 18.55
C ARG A 126 -17.22 -25.93 19.76
N SER A 127 -17.23 -24.61 19.55
CA SER A 127 -17.06 -23.61 20.62
C SER A 127 -18.18 -23.62 21.67
N THR A 128 -19.36 -24.15 21.33
CA THR A 128 -20.49 -24.27 22.27
C THR A 128 -20.19 -25.20 23.44
N GLN A 129 -19.22 -26.11 23.31
CA GLN A 129 -18.78 -27.03 24.35
C GLN A 129 -17.73 -26.43 25.29
N LEU A 130 -17.17 -25.26 24.93
CA LEU A 130 -16.15 -24.58 25.72
C LEU A 130 -16.77 -23.70 26.81
N PRO A 131 -16.01 -23.33 27.86
CA PRO A 131 -16.45 -22.34 28.83
C PRO A 131 -16.66 -20.99 28.16
N PRO A 132 -17.41 -20.07 28.80
CA PRO A 132 -17.73 -18.78 28.22
C PRO A 132 -16.50 -17.98 27.77
N LYS A 133 -15.39 -18.03 28.52
CA LYS A 133 -14.15 -17.30 28.21
C LYS A 133 -13.55 -17.74 26.87
N GLU A 134 -13.26 -19.03 26.73
CA GLU A 134 -12.67 -19.63 25.53
C GLU A 134 -13.61 -19.54 24.33
N ARG A 135 -14.93 -19.69 24.56
CA ARG A 135 -15.94 -19.54 23.52
C ARG A 135 -15.92 -18.13 22.92
N ARG A 136 -15.84 -17.09 23.75
CA ARG A 136 -15.81 -15.68 23.29
C ARG A 136 -14.61 -15.41 22.39
N VAL A 137 -13.43 -15.93 22.73
CA VAL A 137 -12.21 -15.82 21.89
C VAL A 137 -12.42 -16.41 20.49
N ILE A 138 -13.03 -17.59 20.38
CA ILE A 138 -13.29 -18.20 19.07
C ILE A 138 -14.35 -17.40 18.29
N GLN A 139 -15.40 -16.95 18.99
CA GLN A 139 -16.47 -16.16 18.39
C GLN A 139 -15.96 -14.81 17.87
N SER A 140 -15.09 -14.12 18.61
CA SER A 140 -14.50 -12.85 18.15
C SER A 140 -13.63 -13.03 16.92
N LEU A 141 -12.83 -14.11 16.86
CA LEU A 141 -12.01 -14.40 15.70
C LEU A 141 -12.87 -14.77 14.46
N ASP A 142 -13.93 -15.59 14.62
CA ASP A 142 -14.88 -15.88 13.54
C ASP A 142 -15.60 -14.62 13.05
N ALA A 143 -16.07 -13.79 13.98
CA ALA A 143 -16.72 -12.52 13.64
C ALA A 143 -15.78 -11.60 12.84
N LEU A 144 -14.51 -11.46 13.26
CA LEU A 144 -13.50 -10.70 12.53
C LEU A 144 -13.33 -11.20 11.09
N MET A 145 -13.16 -12.52 10.90
CA MET A 145 -12.95 -13.10 9.56
C MET A 145 -14.16 -12.95 8.64
N ARG A 146 -15.38 -12.95 9.20
CA ARG A 146 -16.63 -12.65 8.47
C ARG A 146 -16.89 -11.15 8.29
N GLY A 147 -15.91 -10.28 8.59
CA GLY A 147 -16.06 -8.84 8.44
C GLY A 147 -16.94 -8.17 9.50
N ARG A 148 -17.43 -8.91 10.50
CA ARG A 148 -18.28 -8.45 11.61
C ARG A 148 -17.43 -7.88 12.75
N ILE A 149 -16.66 -6.84 12.45
CA ILE A 149 -15.66 -6.28 13.38
C ILE A 149 -16.31 -5.68 14.64
N GLY A 150 -17.51 -5.11 14.50
CA GLY A 150 -18.29 -4.58 15.62
C GLY A 150 -18.67 -5.67 16.63
N GLU A 151 -19.10 -6.83 16.14
CA GLU A 151 -19.40 -8.00 16.97
C GLU A 151 -18.13 -8.53 17.64
N ALA A 152 -17.04 -8.68 16.89
CA ALA A 152 -15.75 -9.13 17.45
C ALA A 152 -15.30 -8.22 18.60
N ARG A 153 -15.38 -6.89 18.42
CA ARG A 153 -15.07 -5.93 19.48
C ARG A 153 -16.01 -6.08 20.68
N ALA A 154 -17.32 -6.09 20.45
CA ALA A 154 -18.30 -6.15 21.54
C ALA A 154 -18.11 -7.40 22.40
N THR A 155 -17.85 -8.55 21.76
CA THR A 155 -17.56 -9.81 22.45
C THR A 155 -16.29 -9.74 23.31
N LEU A 156 -15.22 -9.14 22.80
CA LEU A 156 -13.96 -8.99 23.54
C LEU A 156 -14.06 -7.95 24.66
N GLN A 157 -14.79 -6.85 24.43
CA GLN A 157 -15.06 -5.86 25.47
C GLN A 157 -15.85 -6.47 26.62
N ALA A 158 -16.91 -7.22 26.32
CA ALA A 158 -17.69 -7.92 27.34
C ALA A 158 -16.85 -8.96 28.11
N ALA A 159 -15.83 -9.55 27.49
CA ALA A 159 -14.90 -10.43 28.19
C ALA A 159 -14.03 -9.64 29.20
N LEU A 160 -13.54 -8.46 28.82
CA LEU A 160 -12.77 -7.59 29.71
C LEU A 160 -13.61 -6.93 30.80
N ASP A 161 -14.88 -6.64 30.52
CA ASP A 161 -15.81 -6.13 31.54
C ASP A 161 -16.10 -7.20 32.61
N ALA A 162 -16.08 -8.48 32.23
CA ALA A 162 -16.22 -9.61 33.15
C ALA A 162 -14.91 -9.96 33.88
N ASP A 163 -13.77 -9.85 33.19
CA ASP A 163 -12.42 -10.10 33.73
C ASP A 163 -11.43 -9.10 33.13
N SER A 164 -11.19 -8.01 33.85
CA SER A 164 -10.26 -6.95 33.42
C SER A 164 -8.79 -7.38 33.33
N LEU A 165 -8.46 -8.58 33.85
CA LEU A 165 -7.13 -9.17 33.80
C LEU A 165 -7.01 -10.25 32.71
N ASP A 166 -8.03 -10.41 31.86
CA ASP A 166 -8.00 -11.39 30.77
C ASP A 166 -7.01 -10.96 29.66
N VAL A 167 -5.76 -11.37 29.82
CA VAL A 167 -4.65 -11.08 28.92
C VAL A 167 -4.95 -11.50 27.47
N GLU A 168 -5.70 -12.59 27.28
CA GLU A 168 -6.02 -13.07 25.93
C GLU A 168 -7.06 -12.19 25.25
N ALA A 169 -8.14 -11.84 25.95
CA ALA A 169 -9.14 -10.91 25.43
C ALA A 169 -8.51 -9.53 25.14
N MET A 170 -7.59 -9.09 25.99
CA MET A 170 -6.87 -7.83 25.84
C MET A 170 -5.97 -7.82 24.60
N SER A 171 -5.19 -8.89 24.39
CA SER A 171 -4.35 -9.08 23.20
C SER A 171 -5.16 -9.08 21.91
N GLN A 172 -6.27 -9.82 21.87
CA GLN A 172 -7.14 -9.83 20.68
C GLN A 172 -7.84 -8.50 20.44
N LEU A 173 -8.31 -7.83 21.51
CA LEU A 173 -8.94 -6.53 21.40
C LEU A 173 -7.97 -5.46 20.90
N SER A 174 -6.69 -5.56 21.27
CA SER A 174 -5.61 -4.72 20.74
C SER A 174 -5.56 -4.85 19.21
N GLY A 175 -5.48 -6.07 18.68
CA GLY A 175 -5.45 -6.33 17.24
C GLY A 175 -6.73 -5.87 16.51
N VAL A 176 -7.91 -6.22 17.03
CA VAL A 176 -9.20 -5.81 16.46
C VAL A 176 -9.34 -4.28 16.43
N THR A 177 -8.91 -3.60 17.50
CA THR A 177 -9.01 -2.14 17.59
C THR A 177 -8.00 -1.43 16.70
N ALA A 178 -6.84 -2.03 16.45
CA ALA A 178 -5.86 -1.51 15.50
C ALA A 178 -6.33 -1.59 14.03
N MET A 179 -7.12 -2.63 13.70
CA MET A 179 -7.54 -2.93 12.33
C MET A 179 -8.95 -2.45 11.97
N ASP A 180 -9.77 -2.02 12.93
CA ASP A 180 -11.17 -1.65 12.66
C ASP A 180 -11.28 -0.38 11.81
N PRO A 181 -11.70 -0.51 10.52
CA PRO A 181 -11.71 0.60 9.60
C PRO A 181 -13.05 1.32 9.57
N ILE A 182 -14.06 0.85 10.32
CA ILE A 182 -15.43 1.38 10.22
C ILE A 182 -15.46 2.84 10.66
N LEU A 183 -16.01 3.71 9.82
CA LEU A 183 -16.11 5.13 10.06
C LEU A 183 -17.28 5.41 11.01
N VAL A 184 -17.01 6.19 12.05
CA VAL A 184 -18.03 6.81 12.90
C VAL A 184 -18.11 8.30 12.58
N PRO A 185 -19.31 8.92 12.69
CA PRO A 185 -19.45 10.36 12.50
C PRO A 185 -18.47 11.15 13.38
N GLY A 186 -17.90 12.21 12.82
CA GLY A 186 -16.94 13.05 13.51
C GLY A 186 -16.61 14.30 12.71
N PRO A 187 -15.97 15.31 13.33
CA PRO A 187 -15.56 16.53 12.66
C PRO A 187 -14.78 16.22 11.37
N GLY A 188 -15.20 16.82 10.27
CA GLY A 188 -14.51 16.69 8.97
C GLY A 188 -14.74 15.37 8.24
N GLY A 189 -15.88 14.69 8.38
CA GLY A 189 -16.28 13.59 7.47
C GLY A 189 -16.10 12.16 8.00
N GLY A 190 -16.04 12.00 9.32
CA GLY A 190 -15.96 10.70 9.99
C GLY A 190 -14.54 10.18 10.20
N ARG A 191 -14.33 9.42 11.28
CA ARG A 191 -13.03 8.86 11.66
C ARG A 191 -13.13 7.35 11.84
N PRO A 192 -12.05 6.58 11.73
CA PRO A 192 -12.09 5.18 12.06
C PRO A 192 -12.53 5.01 13.53
N ARG A 193 -13.39 4.02 13.74
CA ARG A 193 -13.87 3.57 15.04
C ARG A 193 -12.73 2.91 15.82
N GLY A 194 -11.81 2.24 15.11
CA GLY A 194 -10.55 1.76 15.64
C GLY A 194 -9.67 2.89 16.19
N SER A 195 -8.77 2.53 17.12
CA SER A 195 -7.88 3.46 17.83
C SER A 195 -6.53 2.82 18.08
N TRP A 196 -5.50 3.29 17.37
CA TRP A 196 -4.13 2.81 17.59
C TRP A 196 -3.64 3.12 19.00
N ASN A 197 -4.06 4.24 19.61
CA ASN A 197 -3.71 4.53 21.00
C ASN A 197 -4.30 3.50 21.97
N THR A 198 -5.56 3.10 21.75
CA THR A 198 -6.20 2.06 22.57
C THR A 198 -5.48 0.72 22.39
N ALA A 199 -5.15 0.34 21.15
CA ALA A 199 -4.37 -0.87 20.88
C ALA A 199 -3.00 -0.84 21.57
N LEU A 200 -2.26 0.27 21.49
CA LEU A 200 -0.98 0.45 22.18
C LEU A 200 -1.13 0.33 23.71
N THR A 201 -2.19 0.90 24.29
CA THR A 201 -2.45 0.79 25.74
C THR A 201 -2.73 -0.66 26.15
N LEU A 202 -3.57 -1.37 25.40
CA LEU A 202 -3.88 -2.77 25.65
C LEU A 202 -2.64 -3.66 25.52
N ALA A 203 -1.85 -3.49 24.46
CA ALA A 203 -0.60 -4.25 24.25
C ALA A 203 0.43 -4.00 25.36
N LYS A 204 0.61 -2.75 25.82
CA LYS A 204 1.46 -2.44 26.98
C LYS A 204 0.96 -3.14 28.24
N ARG A 205 -0.35 -3.10 28.49
CA ARG A 205 -0.96 -3.73 29.65
C ARG A 205 -0.82 -5.25 29.63
N VAL A 206 -0.89 -5.88 28.46
CA VAL A 206 -0.58 -7.32 28.31
C VAL A 206 0.85 -7.62 28.75
N ILE A 207 1.85 -6.84 28.30
CA ILE A 207 3.25 -7.04 28.70
C ILE A 207 3.46 -6.83 30.21
N GLU A 208 2.75 -5.87 30.82
CA GLU A 208 2.80 -5.66 32.27
C GLU A 208 2.24 -6.85 33.05
N LEU A 209 1.15 -7.45 32.58
CA LEU A 209 0.48 -8.58 33.23
C LEU A 209 1.17 -9.92 32.97
N ASP A 210 1.69 -10.10 31.76
CA ASP A 210 2.35 -11.31 31.29
C ASP A 210 3.57 -10.94 30.42
N PRO A 211 4.75 -10.72 31.06
CA PRO A 211 5.97 -10.35 30.35
C PRO A 211 6.43 -11.38 29.31
N ALA A 212 5.96 -12.63 29.38
CA ALA A 212 6.29 -13.68 28.43
C ALA A 212 5.51 -13.57 27.10
N ARG A 213 4.55 -12.65 26.98
CA ARG A 213 3.80 -12.37 25.75
C ARG A 213 4.62 -11.51 24.77
N HIS A 214 5.74 -12.05 24.32
CA HIS A 214 6.67 -11.31 23.46
C HIS A 214 6.05 -10.86 22.13
N ARG A 215 5.01 -11.55 21.64
CA ARG A 215 4.20 -11.13 20.49
C ARG A 215 3.70 -9.68 20.61
N GLU A 216 3.40 -9.17 21.80
CA GLU A 216 2.92 -7.80 21.95
C GLU A 216 3.99 -6.73 21.74
N TYR A 217 5.27 -7.06 21.89
CA TYR A 217 6.33 -6.16 21.43
C TYR A 217 6.24 -5.94 19.92
N ASN A 218 5.87 -6.97 19.14
CA ASN A 218 5.66 -6.83 17.71
C ASN A 218 4.48 -5.90 17.40
N THR A 219 3.37 -6.03 18.14
CA THR A 219 2.22 -5.12 18.02
C THR A 219 2.66 -3.67 18.24
N LEU A 220 3.40 -3.41 19.32
CA LEU A 220 3.88 -2.07 19.66
C LEU A 220 4.82 -1.51 18.59
N VAL A 221 5.84 -2.29 18.20
CA VAL A 221 6.77 -1.89 17.14
C VAL A 221 6.02 -1.62 15.84
N SER A 222 5.14 -2.52 15.40
CA SER A 222 4.43 -2.40 14.13
C SER A 222 3.53 -1.16 14.05
N LEU A 223 2.80 -0.83 15.12
CA LEU A 223 1.96 0.37 15.16
C LEU A 223 2.79 1.66 15.12
N TYR A 224 3.92 1.71 15.83
CA TYR A 224 4.83 2.85 15.76
C TYR A 224 5.54 2.94 14.40
N LEU A 225 5.93 1.81 13.79
CA LEU A 225 6.48 1.78 12.43
C LEU A 225 5.45 2.27 11.39
N GLY A 226 4.18 1.90 11.55
CA GLY A 226 3.09 2.45 10.73
C GLY A 226 3.00 3.97 10.82
N ALA A 227 3.10 4.53 12.03
CA ALA A 227 3.13 5.99 12.25
C ALA A 227 4.45 6.65 11.79
N ALA A 228 5.52 5.87 11.65
CA ALA A 228 6.79 6.32 11.08
C ALA A 228 6.78 6.38 9.54
N GLY A 229 5.76 5.82 8.88
CA GLY A 229 5.60 5.77 7.43
C GLY A 229 5.97 4.42 6.79
N TRP A 230 6.22 3.38 7.58
CA TRP A 230 6.57 2.04 7.09
C TRP A 230 5.32 1.17 6.90
N PRO A 231 5.26 0.44 5.78
CA PRO A 231 4.71 0.90 4.51
C PRO A 231 3.19 1.01 4.52
N PRO A 232 2.63 1.79 3.59
CA PRO A 232 2.74 3.26 3.55
C PRO A 232 2.19 3.97 4.80
N GLY A 233 2.01 3.27 5.93
CA GLY A 233 1.37 3.85 7.11
C GLY A 233 -0.03 4.36 6.79
N ILE A 234 -0.79 3.63 5.97
CA ILE A 234 -2.14 4.05 5.59
C ILE A 234 -3.15 3.26 6.42
N VAL A 235 -4.06 3.99 7.07
CA VAL A 235 -5.25 3.41 7.70
C VAL A 235 -6.44 3.63 6.79
N VAL A 236 -7.14 2.54 6.46
CA VAL A 236 -8.33 2.57 5.61
C VAL A 236 -9.58 2.90 6.43
N GLY A 237 -10.47 3.70 5.86
CA GLY A 237 -11.79 4.03 6.38
C GLY A 237 -12.89 3.41 5.53
N ARG A 238 -13.90 2.85 6.19
CA ARG A 238 -15.06 2.18 5.58
C ARG A 238 -16.37 2.72 6.14
N ALA A 239 -17.34 3.06 5.30
CA ALA A 239 -18.65 3.50 5.76
C ALA A 239 -19.44 2.38 6.46
N ARG A 240 -19.18 1.11 6.12
CA ARG A 240 -19.88 -0.07 6.67
C ARG A 240 -19.02 -1.33 6.66
N GLU A 241 -19.45 -2.32 7.44
CA GLU A 241 -18.92 -3.68 7.41
C GLU A 241 -19.29 -4.37 6.08
N LEU A 242 -18.42 -5.27 5.62
CA LEU A 242 -18.59 -6.06 4.39
C LEU A 242 -18.71 -7.55 4.73
N GLY A 243 -19.01 -8.40 3.74
CA GLY A 243 -19.33 -9.82 3.96
C GLY A 243 -18.16 -10.69 4.44
N SER A 244 -16.93 -10.18 4.34
CA SER A 244 -15.73 -10.82 4.89
C SER A 244 -14.60 -9.82 5.13
N PHE A 245 -13.61 -10.21 5.93
CA PHE A 245 -12.37 -9.44 6.06
C PHE A 245 -11.62 -9.30 4.72
N ALA A 246 -11.60 -10.37 3.91
CA ALA A 246 -10.99 -10.36 2.58
C ALA A 246 -11.63 -9.30 1.66
N GLU A 247 -12.96 -9.23 1.64
CA GLU A 247 -13.71 -8.22 0.89
C GLU A 247 -13.40 -6.81 1.42
N MET A 248 -13.30 -6.67 2.75
CA MET A 248 -12.94 -5.41 3.40
C MET A 248 -11.56 -4.89 3.02
N VAL A 249 -10.57 -5.77 2.82
CA VAL A 249 -9.25 -5.33 2.36
C VAL A 249 -9.24 -5.03 0.86
N ARG A 250 -9.97 -5.80 0.04
CA ARG A 250 -9.98 -5.65 -1.43
C ARG A 250 -10.81 -4.48 -1.94
N ALA A 251 -11.90 -4.14 -1.27
CA ALA A 251 -12.80 -3.09 -1.74
C ALA A 251 -12.08 -1.72 -1.85
N GLN A 252 -12.60 -0.79 -2.64
CA GLN A 252 -12.04 0.57 -2.68
C GLN A 252 -12.36 1.31 -1.38
N PRO A 253 -11.38 1.84 -0.63
CA PRO A 253 -11.63 2.51 0.65
C PRO A 253 -12.50 3.76 0.47
N ASP A 254 -13.40 4.02 1.43
CA ASP A 254 -14.24 5.23 1.44
C ASP A 254 -13.41 6.46 1.83
N ARG A 255 -12.40 6.25 2.69
CA ARG A 255 -11.49 7.29 3.16
C ARG A 255 -10.12 6.70 3.50
N LEU A 256 -9.07 7.50 3.42
CA LEU A 256 -7.71 7.12 3.80
C LEU A 256 -7.18 8.04 4.90
N PHE A 257 -6.38 7.50 5.81
CA PHE A 257 -5.77 8.26 6.91
C PHE A 257 -4.29 7.95 7.02
N ILE A 258 -3.53 8.96 7.45
CA ILE A 258 -2.12 8.89 7.78
C ILE A 258 -1.97 9.08 9.30
N PRO A 259 -1.44 8.07 10.03
CA PRO A 259 -1.11 8.19 11.45
C PRO A 259 0.10 9.11 11.61
N LEU A 260 -0.05 10.14 12.44
CA LEU A 260 1.03 11.01 12.88
C LEU A 260 1.19 10.88 14.40
N PHE A 261 2.40 10.55 14.86
CA PHE A 261 2.69 10.47 16.29
C PHE A 261 3.11 11.83 16.86
N ARG A 262 2.25 12.40 17.70
CA ARG A 262 2.56 13.60 18.49
C ARG A 262 2.86 13.19 19.93
N ASP A 263 1.96 13.50 20.84
CA ASP A 263 1.94 12.93 22.19
C ASP A 263 1.14 11.61 22.20
N SER A 264 0.25 11.47 21.21
CA SER A 264 -0.50 10.27 20.85
C SER A 264 -0.55 10.14 19.33
N ILE A 265 -0.95 8.97 18.82
CA ILE A 265 -1.14 8.76 17.38
C ILE A 265 -2.46 9.40 16.97
N VAL A 266 -2.39 10.33 16.02
CA VAL A 266 -3.56 10.99 15.42
C VAL A 266 -3.71 10.51 13.99
N LEU A 267 -4.91 10.04 13.63
CA LEU A 267 -5.24 9.67 12.25
C LEU A 267 -5.67 10.92 11.49
N VAL A 268 -4.77 11.45 10.67
CA VAL A 268 -5.05 12.62 9.82
C VAL A 268 -5.63 12.12 8.49
N PRO A 269 -6.82 12.56 8.08
CA PRO A 269 -7.35 12.24 6.76
C PRO A 269 -6.35 12.61 5.67
N LEU A 270 -6.18 11.75 4.66
CA LEU A 270 -5.23 11.98 3.58
C LEU A 270 -5.50 13.34 2.88
N GLU A 271 -6.77 13.72 2.79
CA GLU A 271 -7.23 15.03 2.30
C GLU A 271 -6.75 16.24 3.08
N SER A 272 -6.52 16.08 4.37
CA SER A 272 -6.09 17.15 5.26
C SER A 272 -4.57 17.22 5.39
N LEU A 273 -3.85 16.19 4.92
CA LEU A 273 -2.40 16.11 5.03
C LEU A 273 -1.66 17.30 4.38
N PRO A 274 -2.06 17.84 3.21
CA PRO A 274 -1.40 19.01 2.63
C PRO A 274 -1.44 20.28 3.50
N ALA A 275 -2.39 20.37 4.44
CA ALA A 275 -2.49 21.48 5.38
C ALA A 275 -1.55 21.31 6.60
N VAL A 276 -0.95 20.14 6.80
CA VAL A 276 0.01 19.90 7.88
C VAL A 276 1.41 20.30 7.39
N PRO A 277 2.14 21.18 8.10
CA PRO A 277 3.49 21.55 7.71
C PRO A 277 4.40 20.32 7.57
N ARG A 278 5.25 20.30 6.53
CA ARG A 278 6.16 19.18 6.25
C ARG A 278 7.05 18.85 7.44
N ASP A 279 7.59 19.86 8.11
CA ASP A 279 8.44 19.68 9.30
C ASP A 279 7.69 19.01 10.46
N THR A 280 6.39 19.31 10.61
CA THR A 280 5.52 18.67 11.60
C THR A 280 5.31 17.19 11.28
N ILE A 281 5.09 16.85 10.00
CA ILE A 281 4.97 15.45 9.56
C ILE A 281 6.28 14.71 9.82
N GLN A 282 7.42 15.30 9.44
CA GLN A 282 8.73 14.69 9.65
C GLN A 282 9.07 14.53 11.14
N ALA A 283 8.75 15.51 11.97
CA ALA A 283 8.93 15.44 13.42
C ALA A 283 8.05 14.34 14.04
N ALA A 284 6.81 14.19 13.57
CA ALA A 284 5.92 13.12 14.02
C ALA A 284 6.46 11.74 13.64
N ARG A 285 6.93 11.57 12.39
CA ARG A 285 7.55 10.31 11.93
C ARG A 285 8.83 9.98 12.70
N ARG A 286 9.69 10.98 12.97
CA ARG A 286 10.90 10.80 13.81
C ARG A 286 10.55 10.28 15.19
N ARG A 287 9.61 10.92 15.89
CA ARG A 287 9.14 10.46 17.20
C ARG A 287 8.60 9.03 17.15
N ALA A 288 7.88 8.67 16.09
CA ALA A 288 7.33 7.34 15.93
C ALA A 288 8.44 6.29 15.77
N ARG A 289 9.48 6.60 14.99
CA ARG A 289 10.68 5.75 14.86
C ARG A 289 11.41 5.59 16.18
N ASP A 290 11.57 6.67 16.95
CA ASP A 290 12.22 6.62 18.26
C ASP A 290 11.46 5.71 19.23
N ALA A 291 10.12 5.80 19.24
CA ALA A 291 9.27 4.90 20.02
C ALA A 291 9.39 3.43 19.57
N ALA A 292 9.35 3.18 18.25
CA ALA A 292 9.55 1.84 17.68
C ALA A 292 10.93 1.28 18.06
N ARG A 293 12.00 2.09 17.98
CA ARG A 293 13.36 1.72 18.38
C ARG A 293 13.42 1.30 19.83
N GLY A 294 12.83 2.09 20.73
CA GLY A 294 12.79 1.79 22.16
C GLY A 294 12.09 0.47 22.47
N TRP A 295 10.99 0.15 21.78
CA TRP A 295 10.28 -1.13 21.95
C TRP A 295 11.04 -2.31 21.33
N ALA A 296 11.63 -2.15 20.15
CA ALA A 296 12.45 -3.18 19.53
C ALA A 296 13.68 -3.53 20.37
N GLN A 297 14.34 -2.53 20.95
CA GLN A 297 15.48 -2.72 21.85
C GLN A 297 15.07 -3.42 23.16
N ARG A 298 13.92 -3.06 23.75
CA ARG A 298 13.39 -3.78 24.91
C ARG A 298 13.09 -5.24 24.59
N TRP A 299 12.51 -5.52 23.43
CA TRP A 299 12.26 -6.89 22.99
C TRP A 299 13.56 -7.69 22.86
N VAL A 300 14.58 -7.15 22.18
CA VAL A 300 15.90 -7.82 22.09
C VAL A 300 16.52 -8.02 23.46
N ALA A 301 16.36 -7.08 24.40
CA ALA A 301 16.92 -7.20 25.74
C ALA A 301 16.29 -8.35 26.54
N VAL A 302 14.97 -8.55 26.43
CA VAL A 302 14.27 -9.65 27.13
C VAL A 302 14.36 -10.99 26.40
N ALA A 303 14.53 -10.97 25.07
CA ALA A 303 14.52 -12.17 24.23
C ALA A 303 15.55 -12.11 23.08
N PRO A 304 16.87 -12.06 23.37
CA PRO A 304 17.90 -11.89 22.35
C PRO A 304 18.05 -13.09 21.41
N GLY A 305 17.46 -14.24 21.76
CA GLY A 305 17.41 -15.46 20.95
C GLY A 305 16.22 -15.54 19.99
N GLU A 306 15.29 -14.59 20.01
CA GLU A 306 14.12 -14.59 19.13
C GLU A 306 14.41 -13.85 17.83
N ALA A 307 14.24 -14.53 16.69
CA ALA A 307 14.45 -13.94 15.37
C ALA A 307 13.58 -12.69 15.12
N ALA A 308 12.33 -12.69 15.60
CA ALA A 308 11.39 -11.60 15.39
C ALA A 308 11.83 -10.27 16.04
N SER A 309 12.52 -10.33 17.18
CA SER A 309 13.07 -9.15 17.86
C SER A 309 14.15 -8.45 17.00
N TRP A 310 15.04 -9.24 16.39
CA TRP A 310 16.07 -8.73 15.49
C TRP A 310 15.50 -8.27 14.14
N HIS A 311 14.43 -8.93 13.67
CA HIS A 311 13.69 -8.48 12.49
C HIS A 311 13.07 -7.08 12.73
N ALA A 312 12.47 -6.85 13.91
CA ALA A 312 11.99 -5.54 14.32
C ALA A 312 13.10 -4.48 14.35
N VAL A 313 14.30 -4.81 14.86
CA VAL A 313 15.47 -3.92 14.82
C VAL A 313 15.87 -3.58 13.39
N ALA A 314 15.90 -4.58 12.49
CA ALA A 314 16.23 -4.35 11.08
C ALA A 314 15.30 -3.31 10.43
N LYS A 315 13.98 -3.41 10.67
CA LYS A 315 12.98 -2.45 10.14
C LYS A 315 13.19 -1.04 10.65
N VAL A 316 13.47 -0.90 11.95
CA VAL A 316 13.74 0.42 12.55
C VAL A 316 14.99 1.03 11.94
N ARG A 317 16.08 0.26 11.82
CA ARG A 317 17.35 0.72 11.23
C ARG A 317 17.20 1.12 9.77
N GLU A 318 16.41 0.38 9.02
CA GLU A 318 16.13 0.72 7.65
C GLU A 318 15.46 2.09 7.51
N LEU A 319 14.47 2.39 8.35
CA LEU A 319 13.79 3.70 8.34
C LEU A 319 14.67 4.84 8.83
N ASP A 320 15.73 4.53 9.58
CA ASP A 320 16.77 5.49 9.94
C ASP A 320 17.76 5.73 8.79
N GLY A 321 17.66 4.98 7.68
CA GLY A 321 18.59 5.02 6.55
C GLY A 321 19.92 4.27 6.83
N ASP A 322 20.01 3.58 7.96
CA ASP A 322 21.19 2.81 8.38
C ASP A 322 21.10 1.38 7.79
N PHE A 323 21.24 1.30 6.47
CA PHE A 323 21.01 0.05 5.73
C PHE A 323 22.01 -1.05 6.08
N ASP A 324 23.25 -0.70 6.44
CA ASP A 324 24.25 -1.67 6.87
C ASP A 324 23.90 -2.30 8.23
N ALA A 325 23.48 -1.49 9.22
CA ALA A 325 23.02 -2.04 10.49
C ALA A 325 21.70 -2.80 10.35
N ALA A 326 20.81 -2.34 9.46
CA ALA A 326 19.58 -3.06 9.13
C ALA A 326 19.88 -4.46 8.58
N LEU A 327 20.82 -4.55 7.64
CA LEU A 327 21.25 -5.81 7.05
C LEU A 327 21.91 -6.72 8.09
N ALA A 328 22.75 -6.19 8.97
CA ALA A 328 23.37 -6.96 10.05
C ALA A 328 22.33 -7.53 11.03
N ALA A 329 21.34 -6.73 11.42
CA ALA A 329 20.23 -7.18 12.27
C ALA A 329 19.36 -8.24 11.57
N LEU A 330 19.11 -8.10 10.27
CA LEU A 330 18.39 -9.10 9.49
C LEU A 330 19.17 -10.42 9.40
N VAL A 331 20.47 -10.39 9.13
CA VAL A 331 21.33 -11.59 9.13
C VAL A 331 21.30 -12.28 10.50
N ARG A 332 21.32 -11.51 11.58
CA ARG A 332 21.15 -12.05 12.94
C ARG A 332 19.80 -12.73 13.10
N ALA A 333 18.71 -12.10 12.68
CA ALA A 333 17.38 -12.70 12.70
C ALA A 333 17.34 -14.02 11.92
N GLU A 334 17.94 -14.06 10.73
CA GLU A 334 18.01 -15.25 9.87
C GLU A 334 18.80 -16.39 10.52
N SER A 335 19.90 -16.08 11.21
CA SER A 335 20.67 -17.08 11.96
C SER A 335 19.89 -17.74 13.10
N LEU A 336 18.83 -17.07 13.59
CA LEU A 336 17.93 -17.57 14.62
C LEU A 336 16.68 -18.26 14.05
N GLY A 337 16.51 -18.25 12.72
CA GLY A 337 15.38 -18.85 12.01
C GLY A 337 14.16 -17.93 11.95
N VAL A 338 14.12 -16.99 11.00
CA VAL A 338 12.94 -16.13 10.78
C VAL A 338 11.74 -16.96 10.35
N GLU A 339 10.65 -16.88 11.12
CA GLU A 339 9.42 -17.65 10.86
C GLU A 339 8.29 -16.83 10.22
N GLU A 340 8.38 -15.49 10.18
CA GLU A 340 7.31 -14.60 9.68
C GLU A 340 7.03 -14.78 8.18
N GLY A 341 5.74 -14.79 7.80
CA GLY A 341 5.29 -14.97 6.41
C GLY A 341 5.09 -13.68 5.62
N PHE A 342 4.83 -12.55 6.30
CA PHE A 342 4.54 -11.26 5.63
C PHE A 342 5.75 -10.68 4.89
N GLU A 343 6.96 -10.93 5.40
CA GLU A 343 8.20 -10.43 4.84
C GLU A 343 9.28 -11.50 4.86
N PRO A 344 9.43 -12.23 3.75
CA PRO A 344 10.48 -13.23 3.66
C PRO A 344 11.86 -12.58 3.80
N ALA A 345 12.65 -13.06 4.76
CA ALA A 345 13.97 -12.50 5.05
C ALA A 345 14.90 -12.43 3.82
N PRO A 346 14.93 -13.40 2.89
CA PRO A 346 15.73 -13.28 1.67
C PRO A 346 15.32 -12.10 0.79
N VAL A 347 14.02 -11.78 0.70
CA VAL A 347 13.54 -10.61 -0.06
C VAL A 347 13.97 -9.31 0.63
N ARG A 348 13.83 -9.23 1.96
CA ARG A 348 14.33 -8.06 2.70
C ARG A 348 15.84 -7.90 2.54
N ARG A 349 16.60 -9.00 2.53
CA ARG A 349 18.05 -8.99 2.32
C ARG A 349 18.42 -8.44 0.95
N MET A 350 17.70 -8.84 -0.10
CA MET A 350 17.86 -8.27 -1.45
C MET A 350 17.63 -6.76 -1.43
N ILE A 351 16.50 -6.31 -0.86
CA ILE A 351 16.13 -4.89 -0.78
C ILE A 351 17.19 -4.09 -0.01
N LEU A 352 17.56 -4.52 1.19
CA LEU A 352 18.54 -3.84 2.05
C LEU A 352 19.94 -3.82 1.41
N SER A 353 20.35 -4.91 0.76
CA SER A 353 21.62 -4.93 0.02
C SER A 353 21.61 -3.91 -1.12
N ALA A 354 20.49 -3.80 -1.84
CA ALA A 354 20.36 -2.83 -2.92
C ALA A 354 20.40 -1.38 -2.39
N LYS A 355 19.62 -1.07 -1.34
CA LYS A 355 19.60 0.23 -0.67
C LYS A 355 20.95 0.62 -0.04
N ALA A 356 21.72 -0.36 0.43
CA ALA A 356 23.08 -0.17 0.92
C ALA A 356 24.13 0.00 -0.21
N GLY A 357 23.72 0.03 -1.49
CA GLY A 357 24.62 0.10 -2.65
C GLY A 357 25.38 -1.20 -2.96
N ARG A 358 25.09 -2.30 -2.26
CA ARG A 358 25.70 -3.63 -2.46
C ARG A 358 24.98 -4.39 -3.59
N LEU A 359 24.97 -3.80 -4.79
CA LEU A 359 24.18 -4.30 -5.92
C LEU A 359 24.54 -5.73 -6.33
N VAL A 360 25.81 -6.12 -6.23
CA VAL A 360 26.25 -7.50 -6.53
C VAL A 360 25.59 -8.51 -5.59
N ASP A 361 25.52 -8.20 -4.29
CA ASP A 361 24.83 -9.05 -3.32
C ASP A 361 23.33 -9.08 -3.57
N ALA A 362 22.72 -7.93 -3.86
CA ALA A 362 21.31 -7.83 -4.19
C ALA A 362 20.95 -8.69 -5.40
N VAL A 363 21.74 -8.64 -6.48
CA VAL A 363 21.56 -9.46 -7.69
C VAL A 363 21.68 -10.95 -7.35
N ARG A 364 22.70 -11.36 -6.59
CA ARG A 364 22.88 -12.77 -6.18
C ARG A 364 21.68 -13.30 -5.39
N VAL A 365 21.15 -12.50 -4.46
CA VAL A 365 19.95 -12.87 -3.70
C VAL A 365 18.71 -12.90 -4.61
N ASN A 366 18.57 -11.95 -5.53
CA ASN A 366 17.50 -11.93 -6.53
C ASN A 366 17.52 -13.19 -7.42
N ASP A 367 18.68 -13.58 -7.93
CA ASP A 367 18.86 -14.82 -8.71
C ASP A 367 18.42 -16.05 -7.92
N SER A 368 18.77 -16.10 -6.64
CA SER A 368 18.36 -17.19 -5.74
C SER A 368 16.84 -17.21 -5.53
N LEU A 369 16.19 -16.04 -5.40
CA LEU A 369 14.73 -15.93 -5.29
C LEU A 369 14.02 -16.37 -6.56
N TRP A 370 14.57 -16.04 -7.74
CA TRP A 370 14.07 -16.50 -9.03
C TRP A 370 14.23 -18.01 -9.22
N ALA A 371 15.40 -18.56 -8.87
CA ALA A 371 15.64 -20.00 -8.90
C ALA A 371 14.69 -20.78 -7.96
N ALA A 372 14.39 -20.19 -6.80
CA ALA A 372 13.41 -20.71 -5.85
C ALA A 372 11.95 -20.45 -6.26
N ARG A 373 11.69 -19.86 -7.44
CA ARG A 373 10.35 -19.54 -7.96
C ARG A 373 9.53 -18.67 -7.00
N TRP A 374 10.18 -17.82 -6.21
CA TRP A 374 9.51 -17.04 -5.18
C TRP A 374 8.46 -16.07 -5.77
N PHE A 375 8.81 -15.45 -6.91
CA PHE A 375 7.94 -14.54 -7.66
C PHE A 375 6.83 -15.25 -8.45
N ASP A 376 6.75 -16.60 -8.40
CA ASP A 376 5.66 -17.35 -9.03
C ASP A 376 4.38 -17.32 -8.18
N SER A 377 4.49 -17.01 -6.88
CA SER A 377 3.34 -17.04 -5.99
C SER A 377 2.33 -15.94 -6.33
N THR A 378 1.04 -16.31 -6.38
CA THR A 378 -0.11 -15.51 -6.85
C THR A 378 -0.46 -14.28 -6.02
N ASN A 379 0.42 -13.81 -5.12
CA ASN A 379 0.10 -12.78 -4.14
C ASN A 379 1.12 -11.62 -4.10
N VAL A 380 1.77 -11.32 -5.22
CA VAL A 380 2.73 -10.21 -5.37
C VAL A 380 2.16 -8.84 -4.97
N VAL A 381 0.82 -8.69 -4.93
CA VAL A 381 0.09 -7.44 -4.60
C VAL A 381 0.13 -7.03 -3.12
N LEU A 382 0.61 -7.87 -2.20
CA LEU A 382 0.79 -7.43 -0.80
C LEU A 382 1.90 -6.39 -0.69
N ALA A 383 1.69 -5.32 0.09
CA ALA A 383 2.56 -4.13 0.13
C ALA A 383 4.07 -4.41 0.26
N ASN A 384 4.46 -5.44 1.03
CA ASN A 384 5.86 -5.81 1.19
C ASN A 384 6.40 -6.68 0.05
N ARG A 385 5.52 -7.41 -0.65
CA ARG A 385 5.84 -8.10 -1.91
C ARG A 385 5.91 -7.13 -3.09
N THR A 386 5.20 -6.00 -3.02
CA THR A 386 5.34 -4.91 -3.98
C THR A 386 6.75 -4.31 -3.96
N GLU A 387 7.30 -3.95 -2.79
CA GLU A 387 8.68 -3.43 -2.74
C GLU A 387 9.72 -4.46 -3.24
N GLY A 388 9.56 -5.74 -2.85
CA GLY A 388 10.41 -6.81 -3.36
C GLY A 388 10.32 -7.00 -4.88
N ALA A 389 9.12 -6.93 -5.45
CA ALA A 389 8.93 -6.99 -6.90
C ALA A 389 9.54 -5.78 -7.61
N ASN A 390 9.46 -4.58 -7.02
CA ASN A 390 10.06 -3.37 -7.59
C ASN A 390 11.58 -3.47 -7.66
N TRP A 391 12.21 -3.93 -6.58
CA TRP A 391 13.66 -4.14 -6.56
C TRP A 391 14.09 -5.29 -7.47
N SER A 392 13.34 -6.40 -7.51
CA SER A 392 13.57 -7.49 -8.46
C SER A 392 13.52 -7.01 -9.91
N PHE A 393 12.50 -6.20 -10.24
CA PHE A 393 12.33 -5.59 -11.55
C PHE A 393 13.51 -4.67 -11.91
N ALA A 394 13.91 -3.78 -11.01
CA ALA A 394 15.05 -2.91 -11.23
C ALA A 394 16.38 -3.70 -11.39
N LEU A 395 16.61 -4.72 -10.55
CA LEU A 395 17.80 -5.57 -10.61
C LEU A 395 17.89 -6.36 -11.91
N ASN A 396 16.78 -6.94 -12.36
CA ASN A 396 16.71 -7.66 -13.63
C ASN A 396 16.97 -6.73 -14.83
N LEU A 397 16.45 -5.50 -14.83
CA LEU A 397 16.77 -4.50 -15.85
C LEU A 397 18.26 -4.13 -15.85
N MET A 398 18.87 -3.97 -14.67
CA MET A 398 20.30 -3.68 -14.53
C MET A 398 21.20 -4.83 -14.98
N THR A 399 20.76 -6.08 -14.89
CA THR A 399 21.55 -7.26 -15.30
C THR A 399 21.17 -7.82 -16.67
N GLY A 400 20.13 -7.27 -17.31
CA GLY A 400 19.68 -7.67 -18.64
C GLY A 400 18.77 -8.91 -18.67
N HIS A 401 18.12 -9.26 -17.56
CA HIS A 401 17.14 -10.35 -17.45
C HIS A 401 15.71 -9.87 -17.72
N ALA A 402 15.49 -9.17 -18.83
CA ALA A 402 14.17 -8.61 -19.17
C ALA A 402 13.10 -9.69 -19.42
N ASP A 403 13.50 -10.92 -19.71
CA ASP A 403 12.61 -12.10 -19.78
C ASP A 403 11.92 -12.41 -18.44
N ARG A 404 12.67 -12.30 -17.32
CA ARG A 404 12.13 -12.48 -15.97
C ARG A 404 11.09 -11.41 -15.65
N ASP A 405 11.39 -10.17 -16.01
CA ASP A 405 10.47 -9.06 -15.79
C ASP A 405 9.19 -9.15 -16.63
N ALA A 406 9.30 -9.62 -17.87
CA ALA A 406 8.14 -9.89 -18.71
C ALA A 406 7.25 -10.98 -18.08
N ALA A 407 7.84 -12.06 -17.56
CA ALA A 407 7.12 -13.11 -16.85
C ALA A 407 6.48 -12.61 -15.55
N MET A 408 7.13 -11.70 -14.83
CA MET A 408 6.58 -11.07 -13.63
C MET A 408 5.40 -10.15 -13.96
N LEU A 409 5.52 -9.33 -15.01
CA LEU A 409 4.44 -8.48 -15.51
C LEU A 409 3.23 -9.31 -15.91
N GLU A 410 3.40 -10.34 -16.75
CA GLU A 410 2.30 -11.21 -17.20
C GLU A 410 1.55 -11.86 -16.02
N ARG A 411 2.29 -12.34 -15.02
CA ARG A 411 1.69 -12.95 -13.82
C ARG A 411 0.88 -11.95 -13.00
N LEU A 412 1.45 -10.78 -12.76
CA LEU A 412 0.75 -9.73 -12.02
C LEU A 412 -0.48 -9.22 -12.79
N THR A 413 -0.39 -9.11 -14.11
CA THR A 413 -1.53 -8.83 -14.99
C THR A 413 -2.64 -9.85 -14.82
N ARG A 414 -2.34 -11.16 -14.91
CA ARG A 414 -3.33 -12.22 -14.70
C ARG A 414 -3.96 -12.16 -13.30
N GLN A 415 -3.15 -11.88 -12.28
CA GLN A 415 -3.63 -11.73 -10.91
C GLN A 415 -4.62 -10.57 -10.79
N LEU A 416 -4.27 -9.40 -11.32
CA LEU A 416 -5.11 -8.21 -11.28
C LEU A 416 -6.37 -8.38 -12.14
N ALA A 417 -6.29 -9.06 -13.29
CA ALA A 417 -7.44 -9.42 -14.10
C ALA A 417 -8.39 -10.38 -13.36
N GLY A 418 -7.86 -11.32 -12.59
CA GLY A 418 -8.62 -12.21 -11.70
C GLY A 418 -9.42 -11.48 -10.60
N LEU A 419 -9.10 -10.21 -10.33
CA LEU A 419 -9.88 -9.33 -9.45
C LEU A 419 -11.00 -8.57 -10.19
N GLY A 420 -11.27 -8.92 -11.45
CA GLY A 420 -12.32 -8.32 -12.28
C GLY A 420 -11.89 -7.04 -13.02
N LEU A 421 -10.59 -6.73 -13.05
CA LEU A 421 -10.07 -5.62 -13.88
C LEU A 421 -10.02 -6.04 -15.35
N PRO A 422 -10.41 -5.17 -16.31
CA PRO A 422 -10.17 -5.43 -17.73
C PRO A 422 -8.69 -5.64 -18.02
N ASP A 423 -8.32 -6.56 -18.91
CA ASP A 423 -6.93 -6.97 -19.16
C ASP A 423 -5.95 -5.80 -19.35
N ALA A 424 -6.30 -4.82 -20.20
CA ALA A 424 -5.45 -3.64 -20.44
C ALA A 424 -5.27 -2.76 -19.18
N VAL A 425 -6.30 -2.70 -18.32
CA VAL A 425 -6.21 -1.99 -17.03
C VAL A 425 -5.37 -2.78 -16.05
N ALA A 426 -5.55 -4.10 -16.00
CA ALA A 426 -4.77 -5.00 -15.16
C ALA A 426 -3.28 -4.93 -15.52
N GLU A 427 -2.94 -4.94 -16.81
CA GLU A 427 -1.56 -4.85 -17.29
C GLU A 427 -0.93 -3.50 -16.97
N GLY A 428 -1.66 -2.40 -17.20
CA GLY A 428 -1.19 -1.08 -16.79
C GLY A 428 -0.93 -0.98 -15.30
N ARG A 429 -1.84 -1.50 -14.48
CA ARG A 429 -1.65 -1.52 -13.01
C ARG A 429 -0.51 -2.43 -12.59
N ALA A 430 -0.32 -3.57 -13.24
CA ALA A 430 0.80 -4.45 -12.99
C ALA A 430 2.13 -3.75 -13.26
N PHE A 431 2.24 -3.09 -14.42
CA PHE A 431 3.41 -2.29 -14.76
C PHE A 431 3.65 -1.15 -13.76
N GLU A 432 2.59 -0.43 -13.37
CA GLU A 432 2.68 0.64 -12.37
C GLU A 432 3.17 0.14 -11.00
N VAL A 433 2.74 -1.05 -10.60
CA VAL A 433 3.21 -1.70 -9.39
C VAL A 433 4.70 -1.98 -9.53
N LEU A 434 5.15 -2.68 -10.58
CA LEU A 434 6.55 -3.12 -10.74
C LEU A 434 7.56 -1.99 -10.89
N VAL A 435 7.21 -0.91 -11.60
CA VAL A 435 8.10 0.26 -11.73
C VAL A 435 8.20 1.02 -10.41
N GLY A 436 7.32 0.74 -9.45
CA GLY A 436 7.14 1.53 -8.25
C GLY A 436 6.30 2.77 -8.53
N ASN A 437 5.56 3.18 -7.51
CA ASN A 437 4.75 4.37 -7.59
C ASN A 437 5.64 5.62 -7.45
N PRO A 438 5.68 6.51 -8.46
CA PRO A 438 6.53 7.70 -8.43
C PRO A 438 5.98 8.85 -7.55
N TYR A 439 4.87 8.67 -6.83
CA TYR A 439 4.35 9.73 -5.96
C TYR A 439 5.33 10.04 -4.81
N ALA A 440 6.12 11.10 -5.00
CA ALA A 440 7.21 11.60 -4.16
C ALA A 440 6.88 11.91 -2.68
N TRP A 441 5.61 11.78 -2.24
CA TRP A 441 5.21 12.02 -0.85
C TRP A 441 5.19 10.74 0.02
N LEU A 442 5.27 9.58 -0.62
CA LEU A 442 5.68 8.32 0.00
C LEU A 442 7.10 8.07 -0.51
N ASP A 443 8.08 7.95 0.38
CA ASP A 443 9.49 7.78 0.00
C ASP A 443 9.61 6.78 -1.16
N PRO A 444 10.19 7.16 -2.31
CA PRO A 444 10.18 6.31 -3.49
C PRO A 444 10.86 4.99 -3.13
N PRO A 445 10.29 3.83 -3.52
CA PRO A 445 10.82 2.53 -3.11
C PRO A 445 12.26 2.30 -3.59
N ILE A 446 12.68 3.00 -4.65
CA ILE A 446 13.99 2.96 -5.27
C ILE A 446 14.55 4.38 -5.29
N ALA A 447 15.73 4.57 -4.69
CA ALA A 447 16.38 5.88 -4.64
C ALA A 447 16.81 6.35 -6.05
N PRO A 448 16.85 7.68 -6.32
CA PRO A 448 17.20 8.22 -7.64
C PRO A 448 18.51 7.66 -8.21
N GLU A 449 19.55 7.49 -7.40
CA GLU A 449 20.82 6.92 -7.84
C GLU A 449 20.71 5.50 -8.42
N HIS A 450 19.78 4.68 -7.91
CA HIS A 450 19.54 3.33 -8.43
C HIS A 450 18.64 3.36 -9.67
N LEU A 451 17.66 4.26 -9.72
CA LEU A 451 16.89 4.53 -10.95
C LEU A 451 17.81 5.01 -12.08
N ALA A 452 18.85 5.79 -11.76
CA ALA A 452 19.87 6.20 -12.72
C ALA A 452 20.64 5.00 -13.28
N ALA A 453 21.06 4.07 -12.42
CA ALA A 453 21.70 2.83 -12.87
C ALA A 453 20.80 1.97 -13.78
N VAL A 454 19.49 1.91 -13.49
CA VAL A 454 18.50 1.27 -14.38
C VAL A 454 18.43 1.97 -15.73
N ALA A 455 18.22 3.30 -15.75
CA ALA A 455 18.16 4.08 -16.99
C ALA A 455 19.43 3.91 -17.82
N ASP A 456 20.59 4.01 -17.18
CA ASP A 456 21.90 3.91 -17.82
C ASP A 456 22.08 2.57 -18.51
N THR A 457 21.70 1.48 -17.84
CA THR A 457 21.78 0.13 -18.38
C THR A 457 20.83 -0.07 -19.57
N VAL A 458 19.57 0.34 -19.42
CA VAL A 458 18.54 0.21 -20.46
C VAL A 458 18.91 1.04 -21.69
N LEU A 459 19.39 2.27 -21.51
CA LEU A 459 19.79 3.17 -22.60
C LEU A 459 21.10 2.74 -23.27
N ALA A 460 22.00 2.07 -22.57
CA ALA A 460 23.19 1.47 -23.18
C ALA A 460 22.87 0.22 -24.01
N HIS A 461 21.77 -0.48 -23.71
CA HIS A 461 21.38 -1.72 -24.37
C HIS A 461 19.89 -1.77 -24.74
N PRO A 462 19.36 -0.79 -25.49
CA PRO A 462 17.91 -0.64 -25.70
C PRO A 462 17.28 -1.84 -26.41
N LEU A 463 18.06 -2.55 -27.24
CA LEU A 463 17.60 -3.76 -27.95
C LEU A 463 17.29 -4.93 -27.03
N ARG A 464 17.89 -5.02 -25.83
CA ARG A 464 17.59 -6.11 -24.88
C ARG A 464 16.15 -6.00 -24.40
N LEU A 465 15.75 -4.80 -23.96
CA LEU A 465 14.39 -4.53 -23.51
C LEU A 465 13.40 -4.56 -24.68
N ALA A 466 13.76 -3.96 -25.83
CA ALA A 466 12.90 -3.94 -27.01
C ALA A 466 12.57 -5.33 -27.58
N ARG A 467 13.38 -6.36 -27.28
CA ARG A 467 13.15 -7.76 -27.72
C ARG A 467 12.52 -8.66 -26.65
N SER A 468 12.23 -8.13 -25.46
CA SER A 468 11.76 -8.90 -24.30
C SER A 468 10.24 -9.18 -24.27
N GLY A 469 9.60 -9.30 -25.43
CA GLY A 469 8.17 -9.56 -25.53
C GLY A 469 7.32 -8.42 -24.95
N ALA A 470 6.52 -8.70 -23.91
CA ALA A 470 5.56 -7.76 -23.32
C ALA A 470 6.20 -6.42 -22.92
N LEU A 471 7.41 -6.44 -22.36
CA LEU A 471 8.08 -5.22 -21.90
C LEU A 471 8.55 -4.30 -23.03
N SER A 472 8.71 -4.81 -24.26
CA SER A 472 9.11 -4.00 -25.41
C SER A 472 8.22 -2.77 -25.57
N TRP A 473 6.90 -2.96 -25.41
CA TRP A 473 5.92 -1.90 -25.64
C TRP A 473 5.76 -0.98 -24.42
N TRP A 474 6.21 -1.42 -23.24
CA TRP A 474 6.27 -0.62 -22.01
C TRP A 474 7.55 0.22 -21.90
N MET A 475 8.57 -0.07 -22.70
CA MET A 475 9.86 0.63 -22.65
C MET A 475 9.75 2.16 -22.73
N PRO A 476 8.93 2.77 -23.61
CA PRO A 476 8.82 4.23 -23.67
C PRO A 476 8.26 4.80 -22.36
N LEU A 477 7.26 4.13 -21.77
CA LEU A 477 6.68 4.53 -20.49
C LEU A 477 7.67 4.41 -19.35
N LEU A 478 8.43 3.31 -19.32
CA LEU A 478 9.49 3.09 -18.33
C LEU A 478 10.53 4.20 -18.39
N LEU A 479 11.08 4.45 -19.59
CA LEU A 479 12.12 5.45 -19.80
C LEU A 479 11.63 6.86 -19.50
N ASN A 480 10.39 7.20 -19.88
CA ASN A 480 9.78 8.49 -19.54
C ASN A 480 9.69 8.66 -18.01
N ARG A 481 9.18 7.66 -17.29
CA ARG A 481 9.07 7.72 -15.83
C ARG A 481 10.43 7.86 -15.15
N ILE A 482 11.40 7.02 -15.53
CA ILE A 482 12.71 7.06 -14.91
C ILE A 482 13.40 8.39 -15.20
N ALA A 483 13.46 8.82 -16.47
CA ALA A 483 14.12 10.07 -16.82
C ALA A 483 13.45 11.29 -16.16
N GLY A 484 12.11 11.32 -16.11
CA GLY A 484 11.37 12.38 -15.41
C GLY A 484 11.62 12.40 -13.89
N ALA A 485 11.86 11.25 -13.28
CA ALA A 485 12.19 11.16 -11.85
C ALA A 485 13.64 11.57 -11.54
N LEU A 486 14.57 11.31 -12.46
CA LEU A 486 15.99 11.56 -12.27
C LEU A 486 16.42 12.99 -12.58
N ASP A 487 15.74 13.62 -13.53
CA ASP A 487 16.39 14.65 -14.30
C ASP A 487 15.43 15.67 -14.89
N SER A 488 15.09 16.66 -14.07
CA SER A 488 14.48 17.91 -14.54
C SER A 488 15.44 18.77 -15.36
N SER A 489 16.74 18.42 -15.46
CA SER A 489 17.77 19.19 -16.17
C SER A 489 18.01 18.74 -17.62
N GLY A 490 17.33 17.71 -18.12
CA GLY A 490 17.40 17.26 -19.52
C GLY A 490 18.66 16.45 -19.91
N ARG A 491 19.58 16.17 -18.98
CA ARG A 491 20.77 15.31 -19.14
C ARG A 491 20.51 13.95 -19.80
N TYR A 492 19.34 13.34 -19.60
CA TYR A 492 18.98 12.05 -20.20
C TYR A 492 18.43 12.16 -21.63
N ALA A 493 18.01 13.35 -22.09
CA ALA A 493 17.46 13.51 -23.42
C ALA A 493 18.44 13.13 -24.54
N PRO A 494 19.73 13.54 -24.53
CA PRO A 494 20.70 13.07 -25.54
C PRO A 494 20.89 11.55 -25.57
N ARG A 495 20.81 10.88 -24.42
CA ARG A 495 20.95 9.42 -24.32
C ARG A 495 19.71 8.70 -24.86
N LEU A 496 18.52 9.25 -24.63
CA LEU A 496 17.29 8.76 -25.24
C LEU A 496 17.31 8.91 -26.76
N VAL A 497 17.83 10.04 -27.29
CA VAL A 497 18.05 10.21 -28.73
C VAL A 497 18.98 9.13 -29.28
N ALA A 498 20.12 8.88 -28.62
CA ALA A 498 21.04 7.83 -29.05
C ALA A 498 20.38 6.44 -29.04
N ALA A 499 19.63 6.10 -27.99
CA ALA A 499 18.89 4.85 -27.92
C ALA A 499 17.82 4.74 -29.03
N ALA A 500 17.14 5.83 -29.36
CA ALA A 500 16.16 5.86 -30.45
C ALA A 500 16.80 5.57 -31.82
N PHE A 501 17.98 6.12 -32.11
CA PHE A 501 18.70 5.77 -33.34
C PHE A 501 19.07 4.28 -33.40
N VAL A 502 19.59 3.70 -32.31
CA VAL A 502 19.91 2.25 -32.24
C VAL A 502 18.67 1.39 -32.52
N LEU A 503 17.50 1.79 -32.00
CA LEU A 503 16.24 1.10 -32.25
C LEU A 503 15.81 1.22 -33.71
N ALA A 504 15.88 2.41 -34.29
CA ALA A 504 15.51 2.66 -35.68
C ALA A 504 16.39 1.85 -36.65
N ASP A 505 17.71 1.86 -36.43
CA ASP A 505 18.70 1.11 -37.23
C ASP A 505 18.48 -0.41 -37.15
N SER A 506 17.81 -0.88 -36.09
CA SER A 506 17.43 -2.28 -35.90
C SER A 506 16.04 -2.63 -36.45
N GLY A 507 15.42 -1.73 -37.22
CA GLY A 507 14.09 -1.93 -37.80
C GLY A 507 12.92 -1.69 -36.84
N LEU A 508 13.16 -1.08 -35.67
CA LEU A 508 12.15 -0.80 -34.65
C LEU A 508 11.71 0.68 -34.66
N ALA A 509 11.37 1.20 -35.85
CA ALA A 509 11.09 2.62 -36.09
C ALA A 509 9.98 3.20 -35.20
N GLU A 510 8.92 2.43 -34.93
CA GLU A 510 7.82 2.88 -34.07
C GLU A 510 8.27 3.06 -32.61
N LEU A 511 9.09 2.14 -32.11
CA LEU A 511 9.63 2.23 -30.75
C LEU A 511 10.67 3.35 -30.64
N ALA A 512 11.50 3.51 -31.68
CA ALA A 512 12.41 4.64 -31.82
C ALA A 512 11.68 5.99 -31.75
N TRP A 513 10.59 6.15 -32.51
CA TRP A 513 9.73 7.33 -32.47
C TRP A 513 9.25 7.63 -31.05
N GLN A 514 8.73 6.63 -30.33
CA GLN A 514 8.20 6.81 -28.98
C GLN A 514 9.28 7.20 -27.97
N VAL A 515 10.48 6.61 -28.06
CA VAL A 515 11.63 6.97 -27.20
C VAL A 515 12.15 8.37 -27.51
N ALA A 516 12.32 8.71 -28.80
CA ALA A 516 12.74 10.05 -29.22
C ALA A 516 11.73 11.13 -28.83
N SER A 517 10.43 10.82 -28.94
CA SER A 517 9.35 11.66 -28.44
C SER A 517 9.48 11.96 -26.95
N ASN A 518 9.91 10.99 -26.12
CA ASN A 518 10.17 11.24 -24.70
C ASN A 518 11.44 12.09 -24.49
N ALA A 519 12.48 11.90 -25.32
CA ALA A 519 13.67 12.72 -25.29
C ALA A 519 13.32 14.20 -25.51
N VAL A 520 12.51 14.48 -26.55
CA VAL A 520 12.04 15.83 -26.83
C VAL A 520 11.23 16.36 -25.65
N ILE A 521 10.33 15.58 -25.02
CA ILE A 521 9.60 16.01 -23.79
C ILE A 521 10.53 16.50 -22.70
N LEU A 522 11.63 15.80 -22.47
CA LEU A 522 12.57 16.14 -21.41
C LEU A 522 13.41 17.37 -21.75
N ASP A 523 13.80 17.52 -23.02
CA ASP A 523 14.57 18.65 -23.51
C ASP A 523 14.28 18.91 -25.00
N SER A 524 13.63 20.04 -25.31
CA SER A 524 13.29 20.45 -26.68
C SER A 524 14.52 20.67 -27.53
N ALA A 525 15.67 20.99 -26.94
CA ALA A 525 16.90 21.27 -27.64
C ALA A 525 17.43 20.06 -28.43
N VAL A 526 16.92 18.84 -28.16
CA VAL A 526 17.29 17.65 -28.93
C VAL A 526 16.45 17.45 -30.20
N ALA A 527 15.34 18.19 -30.37
CA ALA A 527 14.46 18.05 -31.54
C ALA A 527 15.15 18.31 -32.89
N PRO A 528 16.02 19.33 -33.06
CA PRO A 528 16.74 19.55 -34.31
C PRO A 528 17.57 18.34 -34.75
N ARG A 529 18.17 17.59 -33.81
CA ARG A 529 18.94 16.37 -34.12
C ARG A 529 18.08 15.23 -34.66
N LEU A 530 16.79 15.23 -34.33
CA LEU A 530 15.82 14.22 -34.75
C LEU A 530 15.09 14.61 -36.05
N ALA A 531 15.04 15.91 -36.39
CA ALA A 531 14.33 16.43 -37.55
C ALA A 531 14.83 15.85 -38.89
N ASP A 532 16.11 15.45 -38.94
CA ASP A 532 16.73 14.85 -40.13
C ASP A 532 16.46 13.35 -40.26
N ALA A 533 15.97 12.70 -39.21
CA ALA A 533 15.65 11.27 -39.23
C ALA A 533 14.27 11.02 -39.86
N PRO A 534 14.17 10.32 -41.01
CA PRO A 534 12.89 10.14 -41.70
C PRO A 534 11.82 9.45 -40.83
N TRP A 535 12.22 8.46 -40.02
CA TRP A 535 11.33 7.74 -39.10
C TRP A 535 10.75 8.63 -38.00
N TYR A 536 11.45 9.70 -37.61
CA TYR A 536 10.97 10.66 -36.62
C TYR A 536 10.11 11.73 -37.28
N ARG A 537 10.58 12.30 -38.39
CA ARG A 537 9.93 13.42 -39.09
C ARG A 537 8.48 13.10 -39.45
N THR A 538 8.23 12.00 -40.15
CA THR A 538 6.88 11.61 -40.59
C THR A 538 5.93 11.45 -39.40
N ARG A 539 6.38 10.78 -38.34
CA ARG A 539 5.56 10.58 -37.13
C ARG A 539 5.32 11.86 -36.35
N SER A 540 6.32 12.76 -36.32
CA SER A 540 6.18 14.08 -35.72
C SER A 540 5.17 14.93 -36.47
N GLU A 541 5.22 14.93 -37.80
CA GLU A 541 4.26 15.64 -38.65
C GLU A 541 2.83 15.10 -38.46
N ASP A 542 2.67 13.78 -38.41
CA ASP A 542 1.37 13.15 -38.12
C ASP A 542 0.84 13.55 -36.73
N LEU A 543 1.72 13.56 -35.71
CA LEU A 543 1.35 13.95 -34.35
C LEU A 543 0.95 15.42 -34.29
N GLU A 544 1.70 16.28 -34.97
CA GLU A 544 1.42 17.71 -35.08
C GLU A 544 0.12 17.98 -35.82
N GLN A 545 -0.17 17.22 -36.87
CA GLN A 545 -1.44 17.31 -37.57
C GLN A 545 -2.60 16.91 -36.65
N VAL A 546 -2.46 15.80 -35.92
CA VAL A 546 -3.43 15.38 -34.89
C VAL A 546 -3.62 16.47 -33.84
N ARG A 547 -2.54 17.10 -33.37
CA ARG A 547 -2.59 18.20 -32.40
C ARG A 547 -3.39 19.38 -32.94
N ARG A 548 -3.06 19.87 -34.15
CA ARG A 548 -3.78 20.98 -34.80
C ARG A 548 -5.25 20.67 -35.05
N ASP A 549 -5.56 19.46 -35.52
CA ASP A 549 -6.94 19.02 -35.77
C ASP A 549 -7.76 18.99 -34.48
N VAL A 550 -7.19 18.49 -33.40
CA VAL A 550 -7.90 18.44 -32.11
C VAL A 550 -8.02 19.85 -31.54
N GLN A 551 -6.96 20.66 -31.54
CA GLN A 551 -6.99 22.03 -31.00
C GLN A 551 -8.01 22.93 -31.69
N ARG A 552 -8.12 22.85 -33.03
CA ARG A 552 -9.14 23.61 -33.78
C ARG A 552 -10.58 23.32 -33.33
N ARG A 553 -10.82 22.17 -32.70
CA ARG A 553 -12.15 21.79 -32.22
C ARG A 553 -12.50 22.34 -30.85
N PHE A 554 -11.55 22.85 -30.07
CA PHE A 554 -11.81 23.31 -28.71
C PHE A 554 -11.47 24.79 -28.56
N ALA A 555 -12.43 25.58 -28.08
CA ALA A 555 -12.22 26.96 -27.70
C ALA A 555 -12.70 27.18 -26.27
N ALA A 556 -11.98 28.00 -25.51
CA ALA A 556 -12.45 28.47 -24.22
C ALA A 556 -13.64 29.40 -24.43
N ALA A 557 -14.71 29.24 -23.64
CA ALA A 557 -15.92 30.02 -23.78
C ALA A 557 -16.11 30.99 -22.61
N THR A 558 -16.33 30.46 -21.41
CA THR A 558 -16.62 31.28 -20.23
C THR A 558 -15.97 30.71 -18.98
N ALA A 559 -15.68 31.57 -18.01
CA ALA A 559 -15.33 31.19 -16.64
C ALA A 559 -16.14 32.01 -15.66
N ARG A 560 -16.86 31.35 -14.75
CA ARG A 560 -17.71 31.99 -13.74
C ARG A 560 -17.48 31.37 -12.37
N VAL A 561 -17.26 32.21 -11.37
CA VAL A 561 -17.20 31.80 -9.98
C VAL A 561 -18.53 32.12 -9.31
N THR A 562 -19.05 31.20 -8.50
CA THR A 562 -20.18 31.43 -7.58
C THR A 562 -19.71 31.30 -6.14
N ASP A 563 -20.63 31.45 -5.19
CA ASP A 563 -20.45 31.13 -3.79
C ASP A 563 -20.03 29.67 -3.52
N GLN A 564 -20.35 28.73 -4.42
CA GLN A 564 -20.15 27.30 -4.22
C GLN A 564 -19.25 26.64 -5.27
N GLU A 565 -19.13 27.21 -6.47
CA GLU A 565 -18.57 26.50 -7.62
C GLU A 565 -17.73 27.42 -8.54
N LEU A 566 -16.70 26.85 -9.19
CA LEU A 566 -16.18 27.38 -10.45
C LEU A 566 -16.84 26.62 -11.60
N VAL A 567 -17.39 27.37 -12.54
CA VAL A 567 -17.95 26.86 -13.78
C VAL A 567 -17.11 27.37 -14.93
N VAL A 568 -16.56 26.45 -15.71
CA VAL A 568 -15.82 26.78 -16.93
C VAL A 568 -16.38 26.05 -18.12
N GLU A 569 -16.58 26.78 -19.21
CA GLU A 569 -17.20 26.26 -20.43
C GLU A 569 -16.18 26.20 -21.56
N TRP A 570 -16.20 25.07 -22.27
CA TRP A 570 -15.45 24.83 -23.48
C TRP A 570 -16.43 24.69 -24.63
N ARG A 571 -16.24 25.48 -25.69
CA ARG A 571 -16.89 25.26 -26.98
C ARG A 571 -16.20 24.13 -27.71
N VAL A 572 -17.01 23.27 -28.33
CA VAL A 572 -16.55 22.12 -29.11
C VAL A 572 -17.21 22.16 -30.48
N ASP A 573 -16.39 22.26 -31.53
CA ASP A 573 -16.89 22.33 -32.89
C ASP A 573 -17.35 20.94 -33.38
N GLY A 574 -18.64 20.89 -33.73
CA GLY A 574 -19.32 19.77 -34.41
C GLY A 574 -19.66 18.55 -33.53
N ASP A 575 -20.78 17.91 -33.84
CA ASP A 575 -21.25 16.64 -33.22
C ASP A 575 -20.41 15.40 -33.61
N SER A 576 -19.27 15.59 -34.29
CA SER A 576 -18.50 14.47 -34.83
C SER A 576 -17.73 13.72 -33.74
N ALA A 577 -17.82 12.40 -33.79
CA ALA A 577 -17.10 11.51 -32.89
C ALA A 577 -15.58 11.78 -32.90
N LEU A 578 -14.99 11.84 -31.71
CA LEU A 578 -13.59 12.11 -31.44
C LEU A 578 -12.78 10.81 -31.41
N SER A 579 -11.61 10.82 -32.03
CA SER A 579 -10.71 9.68 -32.05
C SER A 579 -9.69 9.78 -30.91
N TRP A 580 -9.52 8.72 -30.12
CA TRP A 580 -8.54 8.63 -29.03
C TRP A 580 -7.80 7.29 -29.04
N PHE A 581 -6.65 7.22 -28.37
CA PHE A 581 -5.68 6.11 -28.46
C PHE A 581 -5.13 5.90 -29.87
N ARG A 582 -4.88 7.00 -30.60
CA ARG A 582 -4.30 7.00 -31.94
C ARG A 582 -2.89 6.44 -31.88
N ALA A 583 -2.54 5.63 -32.88
CA ALA A 583 -1.22 5.01 -32.97
C ALA A 583 -0.07 6.03 -32.94
N VAL A 584 -0.28 7.19 -33.54
CA VAL A 584 0.69 8.29 -33.62
C VAL A 584 1.02 8.92 -32.27
N VAL A 585 0.13 8.81 -31.27
CA VAL A 585 0.33 9.44 -29.96
C VAL A 585 1.12 8.48 -29.06
N PRO A 586 2.35 8.82 -28.63
CA PRO A 586 3.17 7.92 -27.83
C PRO A 586 2.46 7.43 -26.54
N PRO A 587 2.69 6.17 -26.11
CA PRO A 587 2.21 5.67 -24.83
C PRO A 587 2.59 6.60 -23.66
N GLY A 588 1.70 6.73 -22.68
CA GLY A 588 1.85 7.65 -21.55
C GLY A 588 1.41 9.08 -21.80
N ARG A 589 1.10 9.43 -23.06
CA ARG A 589 0.49 10.73 -23.37
C ARG A 589 -1.03 10.65 -23.31
N GLY A 590 -1.64 11.67 -22.72
CA GLY A 590 -3.08 11.90 -22.81
C GLY A 590 -3.39 12.69 -24.07
N GLU A 591 -4.36 12.23 -24.86
CA GLU A 591 -4.83 12.93 -26.08
C GLU A 591 -5.83 14.04 -25.80
N TYR A 592 -6.55 13.90 -24.69
CA TYR A 592 -7.60 14.82 -24.29
C TYR A 592 -7.38 15.16 -22.83
N ARG A 593 -6.73 16.30 -22.59
CA ARG A 593 -6.56 16.84 -21.25
C ARG A 593 -6.92 18.32 -21.27
N TRP A 594 -8.09 18.61 -20.72
CA TRP A 594 -8.58 19.96 -20.49
C TRP A 594 -8.14 20.41 -19.12
N GLN A 595 -7.46 21.54 -19.08
CA GLN A 595 -6.94 22.13 -17.86
C GLN A 595 -7.39 23.58 -17.77
N VAL A 596 -7.88 23.97 -16.60
CA VAL A 596 -8.16 25.37 -16.28
C VAL A 596 -7.30 25.73 -15.09
N GLU A 597 -6.42 26.69 -15.31
CA GLU A 597 -5.54 27.25 -14.29
C GLU A 597 -6.05 28.62 -13.85
N VAL A 598 -6.14 28.82 -12.55
CA VAL A 598 -6.47 30.11 -11.94
C VAL A 598 -5.34 30.48 -11.00
N ALA A 599 -4.54 31.47 -11.42
CA ALA A 599 -3.42 31.97 -10.63
C ALA A 599 -3.88 32.97 -9.57
N GLN A 600 -3.34 32.84 -8.37
CA GLN A 600 -3.54 33.71 -7.21
C GLN A 600 -2.17 34.17 -6.69
N PRO A 601 -2.10 35.22 -5.85
CA PRO A 601 -0.84 35.59 -5.20
C PRO A 601 -0.24 34.41 -4.41
N GLY A 602 0.92 33.90 -4.85
CA GLY A 602 1.65 32.80 -4.22
C GLY A 602 1.03 31.41 -4.37
N HIS A 603 0.03 31.24 -5.24
CA HIS A 603 -0.70 29.98 -5.37
C HIS A 603 -1.32 29.82 -6.75
N ILE A 604 -1.43 28.60 -7.24
CA ILE A 604 -2.18 28.26 -8.45
C ILE A 604 -3.16 27.13 -8.16
N ASP A 605 -4.34 27.26 -8.74
CA ASP A 605 -5.37 26.24 -8.73
C ASP A 605 -5.58 25.69 -10.14
N VAL A 606 -5.59 24.39 -10.28
CA VAL A 606 -5.62 23.72 -11.59
C VAL A 606 -6.71 22.66 -11.60
N ALA A 607 -7.83 22.95 -12.24
CA ALA A 607 -8.85 21.95 -12.52
C ALA A 607 -8.47 21.18 -13.78
N VAL A 608 -8.42 19.85 -13.69
CA VAL A 608 -8.05 18.97 -14.79
C VAL A 608 -9.14 17.95 -15.03
N VAL A 609 -9.55 17.83 -16.29
CA VAL A 609 -10.29 16.68 -16.83
C VAL A 609 -9.40 16.06 -17.88
N ALA A 610 -8.95 14.83 -17.64
CA ALA A 610 -8.02 14.14 -18.52
C ALA A 610 -8.46 12.71 -18.75
N LEU A 611 -8.43 12.30 -20.00
CA LEU A 611 -8.53 10.90 -20.34
C LEU A 611 -7.30 10.16 -19.80
N ALA A 612 -7.49 8.89 -19.41
CA ALA A 612 -6.37 8.06 -19.02
C ALA A 612 -5.30 8.05 -20.13
N PRO A 613 -4.00 8.13 -19.79
CA PRO A 613 -2.93 8.05 -20.78
C PRO A 613 -3.09 6.81 -21.67
N ARG A 614 -2.70 6.93 -22.94
CA ARG A 614 -2.65 5.76 -23.82
C ARG A 614 -1.68 4.74 -23.22
N LEU A 615 -2.18 3.55 -22.89
CA LEU A 615 -1.32 2.43 -22.54
C LEU A 615 -0.92 1.67 -23.82
N PRO A 616 0.20 0.94 -23.79
CA PRO A 616 0.55 0.01 -24.86
C PRO A 616 -0.59 -0.96 -25.14
N GLY A 617 -0.82 -1.31 -26.42
CA GLY A 617 -1.90 -2.21 -26.83
C GLY A 617 -3.29 -1.56 -26.92
N ASN A 618 -3.51 -0.35 -26.42
CA ASN A 618 -4.78 0.35 -26.59
C ASN A 618 -5.07 0.59 -28.08
N ALA A 619 -6.15 -0.03 -28.57
CA ALA A 619 -6.64 0.18 -29.93
C ALA A 619 -7.26 1.59 -30.07
N PRO A 620 -7.12 2.23 -31.24
CA PRO A 620 -7.80 3.48 -31.54
C PRO A 620 -9.32 3.34 -31.36
N ARG A 621 -9.93 4.30 -30.70
CA ARG A 621 -11.38 4.36 -30.46
C ARG A 621 -11.92 5.64 -31.05
N ARG A 622 -13.12 5.58 -31.62
CA ARG A 622 -13.87 6.76 -32.08
C ARG A 622 -15.19 6.81 -31.32
N THR A 623 -15.35 7.83 -30.48
CA THR A 623 -16.53 7.94 -29.59
C THR A 623 -17.01 9.38 -29.48
N PRO A 624 -18.29 9.62 -29.16
CA PRO A 624 -18.78 10.97 -28.86
C PRO A 624 -18.03 11.60 -27.69
N LEU A 625 -18.00 12.93 -27.62
CA LEU A 625 -17.39 13.69 -26.51
C LEU A 625 -17.94 13.24 -25.15
N ALA A 626 -19.24 12.93 -25.07
CA ALA A 626 -19.91 12.37 -23.90
C ALA A 626 -19.14 11.18 -23.28
N ALA A 627 -18.75 10.22 -24.12
CA ALA A 627 -18.08 9.01 -23.69
C ALA A 627 -16.65 9.30 -23.21
N ILE A 628 -15.94 10.24 -23.84
CA ILE A 628 -14.59 10.66 -23.42
C ILE A 628 -14.67 11.35 -22.05
N LEU A 629 -15.61 12.28 -21.87
CA LEU A 629 -15.80 12.95 -20.59
C LEU A 629 -16.16 11.94 -19.49
N ASN A 630 -17.04 10.98 -19.77
CA ASN A 630 -17.40 9.92 -18.81
C ASN A 630 -16.19 9.05 -18.43
N ALA A 631 -15.32 8.72 -19.38
CA ALA A 631 -14.10 7.95 -19.16
C ALA A 631 -12.93 8.77 -18.57
N SER A 632 -13.07 10.10 -18.44
CA SER A 632 -11.99 10.97 -17.98
C SER A 632 -11.84 10.94 -16.47
N GLN A 633 -10.58 10.92 -16.03
CA GLN A 633 -10.19 11.23 -14.67
C GLN A 633 -10.35 12.73 -14.44
N ARG A 634 -10.71 13.11 -13.22
CA ARG A 634 -10.96 14.50 -12.85
C ARG A 634 -10.26 14.78 -11.53
N ALA A 635 -9.56 15.90 -11.47
CA ALA A 635 -8.86 16.32 -10.27
C ALA A 635 -8.82 17.84 -10.22
N VAL A 636 -8.76 18.38 -9.01
CA VAL A 636 -8.22 19.72 -8.78
C VAL A 636 -6.85 19.55 -8.18
N LEU A 637 -5.87 20.23 -8.74
CA LEU A 637 -4.52 20.28 -8.23
C LEU A 637 -4.25 21.69 -7.71
N VAL A 638 -3.50 21.80 -6.62
CA VAL A 638 -3.17 23.08 -5.99
C VAL A 638 -1.69 23.11 -5.62
N GLY A 639 -1.05 24.26 -5.74
CA GLY A 639 0.38 24.38 -5.47
C GLY A 639 0.86 25.84 -5.51
N PRO A 640 2.08 26.13 -5.05
CA PRO A 640 2.67 27.46 -5.20
C PRO A 640 2.96 27.81 -6.68
N ASP A 641 3.17 26.80 -7.54
CA ASP A 641 3.39 26.92 -8.97
C ASP A 641 3.02 25.62 -9.71
N SER A 642 3.20 25.58 -11.03
CA SER A 642 2.87 24.44 -11.89
C SER A 642 3.77 23.21 -11.69
N ALA A 643 4.96 23.38 -11.13
CA ALA A 643 5.87 22.30 -10.81
C ALA A 643 5.51 21.62 -9.47
N HIS A 644 4.82 22.33 -8.58
CA HIS A 644 4.52 21.88 -7.22
C HIS A 644 3.02 21.64 -6.96
N LEU A 645 2.31 21.14 -7.97
CA LEU A 645 0.88 20.81 -7.89
C LEU A 645 0.62 19.50 -7.13
N ALA A 646 -0.34 19.50 -6.20
CA ALA A 646 -0.81 18.31 -5.50
C ALA A 646 -2.35 18.19 -5.60
N PRO A 647 -2.92 16.97 -5.69
CA PRO A 647 -4.37 16.80 -5.65
C PRO A 647 -4.98 17.46 -4.42
N ARG A 648 -6.06 18.22 -4.62
CA ARG A 648 -6.88 18.83 -3.58
C ARG A 648 -8.07 17.92 -3.30
N PRO A 649 -8.11 17.26 -2.15
CA PRO A 649 -9.16 16.29 -1.91
C PRO A 649 -10.40 16.99 -1.31
N GLY A 650 -11.55 16.33 -1.37
CA GLY A 650 -12.85 16.95 -1.01
C GLY A 650 -13.42 17.86 -2.10
N THR A 651 -12.67 18.17 -3.15
CA THR A 651 -13.16 18.89 -4.32
C THR A 651 -13.81 17.92 -5.31
N THR A 652 -15.05 18.21 -5.73
CA THR A 652 -15.72 17.42 -6.78
C THR A 652 -15.62 18.14 -8.11
N VAL A 653 -15.07 17.48 -9.13
CA VAL A 653 -15.09 17.97 -10.50
C VAL A 653 -16.11 17.15 -11.29
N ARG A 654 -17.08 17.82 -11.90
CA ARG A 654 -18.10 17.22 -12.77
C ARG A 654 -18.02 17.85 -14.16
N THR A 655 -18.42 17.08 -15.16
CA THR A 655 -18.53 17.55 -16.54
C THR A 655 -19.95 17.36 -17.02
N GLU A 656 -20.54 18.37 -17.65
CA GLU A 656 -21.86 18.31 -18.29
C GLU A 656 -21.75 18.73 -19.74
N LEU A 657 -22.47 18.06 -20.63
CA LEU A 657 -22.59 18.52 -22.01
C LEU A 657 -23.54 19.72 -22.06
N VAL A 658 -23.21 20.69 -22.90
CA VAL A 658 -24.05 21.85 -23.20
C VAL A 658 -24.13 22.01 -24.72
N ALA A 659 -25.07 22.82 -25.21
CA ALA A 659 -25.19 23.06 -26.66
C ALA A 659 -23.88 23.62 -27.23
N GLY A 660 -23.27 22.88 -28.16
CA GLY A 660 -22.00 23.26 -28.78
C GLY A 660 -20.77 23.15 -27.87
N GLY A 661 -20.82 22.34 -26.80
CA GLY A 661 -19.66 22.20 -25.92
C GLY A 661 -19.86 21.35 -24.66
N PHE A 662 -19.03 21.62 -23.66
CA PHE A 662 -19.22 21.06 -22.32
C PHE A 662 -18.82 22.08 -21.25
N ARG A 663 -19.40 21.94 -20.05
CA ARG A 663 -18.99 22.68 -18.86
C ARG A 663 -18.29 21.76 -17.88
N MET A 664 -17.22 22.24 -17.29
CA MET A 664 -16.56 21.67 -16.13
C MET A 664 -17.00 22.46 -14.90
N ILE A 665 -17.55 21.75 -13.92
CA ILE A 665 -18.07 22.30 -12.67
C ILE A 665 -17.20 21.77 -11.55
N VAL A 666 -16.54 22.68 -10.86
CA VAL A 666 -15.68 22.36 -9.72
C VAL A 666 -16.39 22.84 -8.46
N ARG A 667 -16.83 21.91 -7.63
CA ARG A 667 -17.55 22.15 -6.36
C ARG A 667 -16.61 22.00 -5.18
N ASP A 668 -16.34 23.11 -4.52
CA ASP A 668 -15.60 23.21 -3.26
C ASP A 668 -15.85 24.61 -2.70
N SER A 669 -16.66 24.69 -1.63
CA SER A 669 -17.08 25.98 -1.05
C SER A 669 -15.90 26.77 -0.48
N VAL A 670 -14.89 26.09 0.08
CA VAL A 670 -13.68 26.74 0.61
C VAL A 670 -12.87 27.33 -0.53
N TRP A 671 -12.74 26.58 -1.61
CA TRP A 671 -12.02 27.03 -2.80
C TRP A 671 -12.75 28.16 -3.54
N ALA A 672 -14.07 28.06 -3.71
CA ALA A 672 -14.90 29.10 -4.31
C ALA A 672 -14.85 30.40 -3.49
N ALA A 673 -14.95 30.31 -2.16
CA ALA A 673 -14.79 31.46 -1.26
C ALA A 673 -13.40 32.11 -1.40
N ARG A 674 -12.34 31.31 -1.54
CA ARG A 674 -10.97 31.84 -1.76
C ARG A 674 -10.87 32.56 -3.11
N LEU A 675 -11.45 32.00 -4.17
CA LEU A 675 -11.51 32.66 -5.48
C LEU A 675 -12.28 33.98 -5.42
N LEU A 676 -13.42 34.01 -4.72
CA LEU A 676 -14.21 35.22 -4.50
C LEU A 676 -13.44 36.30 -3.72
N ALA A 677 -12.62 35.89 -2.75
CA ALA A 677 -11.78 36.80 -1.98
C ALA A 677 -10.59 37.33 -2.80
N ALA A 678 -9.90 36.46 -3.54
CA ALA A 678 -8.72 36.82 -4.33
C ALA A 678 -9.06 37.56 -5.64
N ARG A 679 -10.28 37.36 -6.17
CA ARG A 679 -10.78 37.90 -7.45
C ARG A 679 -9.76 37.87 -8.60
N PRO A 680 -9.18 36.71 -8.95
CA PRO A 680 -8.35 36.60 -10.13
C PRO A 680 -9.11 37.07 -11.37
N ARG A 681 -8.44 37.85 -12.22
CA ARG A 681 -9.09 38.50 -13.38
C ARG A 681 -9.40 37.53 -14.51
N GLU A 682 -8.56 36.50 -14.67
CA GLU A 682 -8.57 35.62 -15.82
C GLU A 682 -8.31 34.17 -15.39
N ALA A 683 -8.96 33.23 -16.08
CA ALA A 683 -8.66 31.81 -16.04
C ALA A 683 -7.91 31.43 -17.32
N ARG A 684 -6.86 30.63 -17.19
CA ARG A 684 -6.03 30.15 -18.29
C ARG A 684 -6.48 28.75 -18.71
N PHE A 685 -7.09 28.65 -19.88
CA PHE A 685 -7.60 27.42 -20.45
C PHE A 685 -6.53 26.76 -21.30
N ARG A 686 -6.10 25.57 -20.90
CA ARG A 686 -5.09 24.76 -21.60
C ARG A 686 -5.70 23.46 -22.12
N PHE A 687 -5.38 23.11 -23.36
CA PHE A 687 -5.72 21.80 -23.93
C PHE A 687 -4.46 21.03 -24.36
N PHE A 688 -4.21 19.87 -23.75
CA PHE A 688 -3.05 19.02 -24.02
C PHE A 688 -3.35 17.93 -25.06
N PRO A 689 -2.35 17.50 -25.87
CA PRO A 689 -0.91 17.63 -25.64
C PRO A 689 -0.35 19.04 -25.89
N CYS A 690 0.20 19.64 -24.84
CA CYS A 690 0.99 20.87 -24.87
C CYS A 690 2.41 20.54 -24.45
N TYR A 691 3.37 20.98 -25.25
CA TYR A 691 4.78 20.97 -24.92
C TYR A 691 5.13 22.32 -24.29
N HIS A 692 5.72 22.35 -23.10
CA HIS A 692 6.27 23.57 -22.51
C HIS A 692 7.75 23.67 -22.91
N ASP A 693 8.04 24.50 -23.91
CA ASP A 693 9.41 24.87 -24.24
C ASP A 693 9.81 26.08 -23.37
N PRO A 694 10.84 25.96 -22.50
CA PRO A 694 11.38 27.11 -21.78
C PRO A 694 12.21 28.06 -22.67
N ALA A 695 12.54 27.69 -23.92
CA ALA A 695 13.27 28.56 -24.85
C ALA A 695 12.35 29.30 -25.85
N PRO A 696 12.63 30.57 -26.21
CA PRO A 696 11.91 31.27 -27.28
C PRO A 696 12.59 31.09 -28.66
N PRO A 697 11.87 31.20 -29.82
CA PRO A 697 10.47 31.55 -30.01
C PRO A 697 9.72 30.52 -30.89
N HIS A 698 9.21 29.44 -30.31
CA HIS A 698 8.07 28.69 -30.86
C HIS A 698 6.97 28.64 -29.81
N ARG A 699 6.39 29.82 -29.52
CA ARG A 699 5.39 30.03 -28.46
C ARG A 699 3.94 29.81 -28.89
N GLU A 700 3.69 29.44 -30.13
CA GLU A 700 2.34 29.31 -30.64
C GLU A 700 2.11 27.85 -30.99
N GLU A 701 1.07 27.23 -30.41
CA GLU A 701 0.41 25.97 -30.83
C GLU A 701 -0.11 25.20 -29.61
N CYS A 702 -0.61 25.92 -28.61
CA CYS A 702 -1.51 25.39 -27.60
C CYS A 702 -2.77 26.24 -27.59
N VAL A 703 -3.94 25.63 -27.40
CA VAL A 703 -5.08 26.37 -26.86
C VAL A 703 -4.65 26.78 -25.47
N ASP A 704 -4.18 28.01 -25.35
CA ASP A 704 -3.75 28.65 -24.12
C ASP A 704 -4.46 30.00 -24.03
N GLN A 705 -5.76 29.91 -23.85
CA GLN A 705 -6.65 31.05 -23.94
C GLN A 705 -6.89 31.62 -22.54
N ARG A 706 -6.80 32.93 -22.42
CA ARG A 706 -7.15 33.64 -21.19
C ARG A 706 -8.59 34.11 -21.29
N VAL A 707 -9.42 33.65 -20.38
CA VAL A 707 -10.85 34.00 -20.34
C VAL A 707 -11.10 34.81 -19.06
N PRO A 708 -11.73 36.00 -19.16
CA PRO A 708 -12.11 36.77 -17.99
C PRO A 708 -13.00 35.95 -17.05
N ILE A 709 -12.73 36.04 -15.75
CA ILE A 709 -13.56 35.38 -14.73
C ILE A 709 -14.70 36.32 -14.34
N VAL A 710 -15.93 35.84 -14.49
CA VAL A 710 -17.14 36.54 -14.07
C VAL A 710 -17.47 36.16 -12.62
N TYR A 711 -17.72 37.17 -11.79
CA TYR A 711 -18.10 37.03 -10.38
C TYR A 711 -19.53 37.55 -10.17
N PRO A 712 -20.25 37.10 -9.12
CA PRO A 712 -21.57 37.61 -8.76
C PRO A 712 -21.55 39.09 -8.33
#